data_AF-A0A7V3UKP6-F1
#
_entry.id   AF-A0A7V3UKP6-F1
#
_cell.length_a   1.000
_cell.length_b   1.000
_cell.length_c   1.000
_cell.angle_alpha   90.00
_cell.angle_beta   90.00
_cell.angle_gamma   90.00
#
_symmetry.space_group_name_H-M   'P 1'
#
loop_
_entity.id
_entity.type
_entity.pdbx_description
1 polymer ?
#
loop_
_entity_poly.entity_id
_entity_poly.type
_entity_poly.pdbx_seq_one_letter_code
_entity_poly.pdbx_strand_id
1 'polypeptide(L)'
;MRQEATLAEQLLWELLRDRQLLGRKFRRQHSIGRFIADFFCDEARLIIEIDGAVHHEPSQQERDQIRQEVLHRYGYSLLRFTNEQVLHQTEQVLQTIADFVQTHSYKKHLKSTGGRPSAPTISYTPLPQRGRGAGGEGREEPRVRADYAKAVVSYLALGIDRLADYNSALTTWVPHGEFMGHTFTRQALGMVWDYFELNPRSQATGDWNSALNWILRVLENCSLYGRKAFRPYHLLHPSPEASGEGPGVRATQSSATILPYPDNYFDAVFTDPPYYDNVGYANLSDFFYVWLKRTVGDLYPELFSTPLTPKSNEIVSDPYRQGGKDASKKFFEDMLRKSFQEIHRVLKPNGITVIVYAHKSTSGWETLINSLLDSNLIMTGAWPLHTEMGARLNASQTASLASSIYIVARKMERQPTGFYNEVKEELKRHLNRKLQRLWEEGIGGADFFIAAIGSAIEVFGKYERVMDFEGNVVRADRLLDEVQRIATDYAVRQILHNGFVGEISDLTRFYVLWRWNYGEAKVTFDEARKLAQSCGIDLSREWNKSGFIRKEKEFIRVLGPQMRKLDDLKDSGELIDVLHHVLLLWEKSKREEMIKILNKNGYGGSEAFYRVAQAISETLPVESKEKKLLDGFLAGRERVKEEVKQGRLFG
;
A
#
# COMPACT_ATOMS: atom_id res chain seq x y z
N MET A 1 17.08 -8.54 13.56
CA MET A 1 17.83 -9.73 13.12
C MET A 1 18.52 -10.29 14.37
N ARG A 2 18.35 -11.57 14.73
CA ARG A 2 19.06 -12.14 15.90
C ARG A 2 20.56 -12.21 15.57
N GLN A 3 21.41 -11.74 16.48
CA GLN A 3 22.84 -11.56 16.24
C GLN A 3 23.72 -12.78 16.57
N GLU A 4 23.21 -13.83 17.23
CA GLU A 4 24.00 -15.03 17.57
C GLU A 4 23.23 -16.33 17.35
N ALA A 5 23.92 -17.34 16.78
CA ALA A 5 23.38 -18.69 16.51
C ALA A 5 23.51 -19.59 17.75
N THR A 6 22.51 -20.43 18.03
CA THR A 6 22.52 -21.33 19.21
C THR A 6 23.59 -22.41 19.09
N LEU A 7 24.01 -23.02 20.21
CA LEU A 7 24.96 -24.15 20.20
C LEU A 7 24.46 -25.31 19.33
N ALA A 8 23.14 -25.57 19.33
CA ALA A 8 22.52 -26.59 18.48
C ALA A 8 22.62 -26.22 16.98
N GLU A 9 22.35 -24.96 16.61
CA GLU A 9 22.52 -24.48 15.25
C GLU A 9 23.98 -24.55 14.78
N GLN A 10 24.93 -24.25 15.66
CA GLN A 10 26.36 -24.35 15.34
C GLN A 10 26.76 -25.81 15.07
N LEU A 11 26.39 -26.72 15.98
CA LEU A 11 26.66 -28.15 15.84
C LEU A 11 26.04 -28.73 14.56
N LEU A 12 24.76 -28.47 14.31
CA LEU A 12 24.09 -28.99 13.12
C LEU A 12 24.67 -28.38 11.84
N TRP A 13 25.08 -27.11 11.87
CA TRP A 13 25.73 -26.49 10.71
C TRP A 13 27.07 -27.15 10.37
N GLU A 14 27.90 -27.51 11.35
CA GLU A 14 29.18 -28.19 11.11
C GLU A 14 29.01 -29.53 10.40
N LEU A 15 27.91 -30.23 10.68
CA LEU A 15 27.58 -31.54 10.12
C LEU A 15 26.89 -31.45 8.74
N LEU A 16 26.22 -30.33 8.43
CA LEU A 16 25.49 -30.13 7.17
C LEU A 16 26.27 -29.31 6.12
N ARG A 17 27.22 -28.47 6.54
CA ARG A 17 28.01 -27.60 5.64
C ARG A 17 28.86 -28.42 4.67
N ASP A 18 29.33 -27.75 3.62
CA ASP A 18 30.30 -28.31 2.67
C ASP A 18 29.88 -29.64 2.03
N ARG A 19 28.54 -29.85 1.91
CA ARG A 19 27.93 -31.04 1.30
C ARG A 19 28.23 -32.35 2.03
N GLN A 20 28.58 -32.28 3.32
CA GLN A 20 28.95 -33.44 4.13
C GLN A 20 27.83 -34.49 4.23
N LEU A 21 26.57 -34.06 4.29
CA LEU A 21 25.44 -34.99 4.30
C LEU A 21 25.01 -35.37 2.87
N LEU A 22 25.41 -36.57 2.43
CA LEU A 22 25.02 -37.19 1.15
C LEU A 22 25.29 -36.34 -0.10
N GLY A 23 26.27 -35.44 -0.07
CA GLY A 23 26.63 -34.57 -1.20
C GLY A 23 25.71 -33.36 -1.41
N ARG A 24 24.77 -33.11 -0.49
CA ARG A 24 23.68 -32.15 -0.66
C ARG A 24 24.00 -30.78 -0.08
N LYS A 25 23.65 -29.73 -0.82
CA LYS A 25 23.96 -28.36 -0.39
C LYS A 25 22.90 -27.83 0.57
N PHE A 26 23.31 -27.60 1.82
CA PHE A 26 22.54 -26.87 2.82
C PHE A 26 22.98 -25.40 2.91
N ARG A 27 22.05 -24.51 3.26
CA ARG A 27 22.27 -23.09 3.55
C ARG A 27 21.70 -22.78 4.93
N ARG A 28 22.40 -21.95 5.70
CA ARG A 28 21.92 -21.45 7.00
C ARG A 28 21.17 -20.13 6.81
N GLN A 29 20.15 -19.85 7.65
CA GLN A 29 19.40 -18.59 7.71
C GLN A 29 18.88 -18.13 6.34
N HIS A 30 18.22 -19.03 5.61
CA HIS A 30 17.78 -18.76 4.25
C HIS A 30 16.40 -18.08 4.22
N SER A 31 16.32 -16.91 3.60
CA SER A 31 15.05 -16.21 3.41
C SER A 31 14.20 -16.85 2.31
N ILE A 32 12.98 -17.25 2.65
CA ILE A 32 11.97 -17.79 1.73
C ILE A 32 10.74 -16.89 1.83
N GLY A 33 10.60 -15.95 0.89
CA GLY A 33 9.58 -14.91 0.96
C GLY A 33 9.75 -14.05 2.22
N ARG A 34 8.73 -14.04 3.09
CA ARG A 34 8.73 -13.33 4.38
C ARG A 34 9.28 -14.14 5.57
N PHE A 35 9.72 -15.38 5.33
CA PHE A 35 10.17 -16.31 6.37
C PHE A 35 11.69 -16.49 6.31
N ILE A 36 12.33 -16.75 7.47
CA ILE A 36 13.75 -17.09 7.56
C ILE A 36 13.81 -18.50 8.15
N ALA A 37 14.43 -19.42 7.41
CA ALA A 37 14.66 -20.80 7.83
C ALA A 37 16.05 -20.98 8.44
N ASP A 38 16.18 -21.76 9.53
CA ASP A 38 17.48 -22.00 10.16
C ASP A 38 18.41 -22.77 9.24
N PHE A 39 17.91 -23.84 8.61
CA PHE A 39 18.60 -24.51 7.49
C PHE A 39 17.67 -24.79 6.31
N PHE A 40 18.25 -24.76 5.12
CA PHE A 40 17.54 -24.94 3.87
C PHE A 40 18.35 -25.76 2.87
N CYS A 41 17.72 -26.81 2.32
CA CYS A 41 18.25 -27.60 1.21
C CYS A 41 17.34 -27.48 -0.01
N ASP A 42 17.78 -26.69 -0.99
CA ASP A 42 17.06 -26.51 -2.25
C ASP A 42 16.96 -27.81 -3.06
N GLU A 43 18.01 -28.65 -2.99
CA GLU A 43 18.11 -29.91 -3.73
C GLU A 43 17.12 -30.99 -3.23
N ALA A 44 16.60 -30.84 -2.01
CA ALA A 44 15.58 -31.72 -1.44
C ALA A 44 14.26 -30.99 -1.12
N ARG A 45 14.14 -29.71 -1.50
CA ARG A 45 13.05 -28.82 -1.08
C ARG A 45 12.77 -28.89 0.43
N LEU A 46 13.83 -29.01 1.24
CA LEU A 46 13.73 -29.24 2.68
C LEU A 46 14.09 -27.97 3.47
N ILE A 47 13.27 -27.65 4.46
CA ILE A 47 13.50 -26.65 5.50
C ILE A 47 13.70 -27.38 6.83
N ILE A 48 14.69 -26.97 7.62
CA ILE A 48 14.91 -27.45 8.98
C ILE A 48 14.86 -26.24 9.92
N GLU A 49 14.02 -26.31 10.95
CA GLU A 49 13.92 -25.32 12.02
C GLU A 49 14.38 -25.95 13.35
N ILE A 50 15.16 -25.20 14.14
CA ILE A 50 15.58 -25.59 15.49
C ILE A 50 14.79 -24.76 16.49
N ASP A 51 13.79 -25.36 17.10
CA ASP A 51 12.93 -24.67 18.07
C ASP A 51 13.66 -24.47 19.42
N GLY A 52 13.67 -23.23 19.90
CA GLY A 52 13.94 -22.88 21.30
C GLY A 52 12.67 -23.01 22.14
N ALA A 53 12.79 -23.38 23.42
CA ALA A 53 11.67 -23.67 24.32
C ALA A 53 10.47 -22.71 24.12
N VAL A 54 9.32 -23.30 23.78
CA VAL A 54 8.08 -22.58 23.42
C VAL A 54 7.32 -22.20 24.69
N HIS A 55 7.05 -20.91 24.89
CA HIS A 55 5.98 -20.49 25.80
C HIS A 55 4.63 -20.72 25.10
N HIS A 56 3.78 -21.54 25.70
CA HIS A 56 2.47 -21.93 25.17
C HIS A 56 1.48 -20.75 25.17
N GLU A 57 1.53 -19.92 24.12
CA GLU A 57 0.52 -18.91 23.79
C GLU A 57 -0.39 -19.43 22.66
N PRO A 58 -1.73 -19.44 22.81
CA PRO A 58 -2.68 -19.93 21.79
C PRO A 58 -2.58 -19.18 20.44
N SER A 59 -2.18 -17.90 20.48
CA SER A 59 -1.98 -17.05 19.30
C SER A 59 -0.82 -17.48 18.40
N GLN A 60 0.10 -18.31 18.94
CA GLN A 60 1.29 -18.78 18.25
C GLN A 60 1.02 -20.07 17.44
N GLN A 61 0.09 -20.92 17.89
CA GLN A 61 -0.31 -22.14 17.19
C GLN A 61 -1.01 -21.85 15.86
N GLU A 62 -1.94 -20.88 15.80
CA GLU A 62 -2.58 -20.49 14.54
C GLU A 62 -1.57 -19.89 13.55
N ARG A 63 -0.61 -19.09 14.03
CA ARG A 63 0.46 -18.51 13.20
C ARG A 63 1.39 -19.57 12.63
N ASP A 64 1.74 -20.58 13.43
CA ASP A 64 2.59 -21.69 12.99
C ASP A 64 1.86 -22.63 12.02
N GLN A 65 0.56 -22.87 12.20
CA GLN A 65 -0.24 -23.66 11.28
C GLN A 65 -0.37 -22.97 9.91
N ILE A 66 -0.65 -21.65 9.90
CA ILE A 66 -0.67 -20.85 8.67
C ILE A 66 0.72 -20.84 8.00
N ARG A 67 1.81 -20.72 8.79
CA ARG A 67 3.18 -20.77 8.29
C ARG A 67 3.49 -22.11 7.61
N GLN A 68 3.14 -23.22 8.25
CA GLN A 68 3.36 -24.57 7.72
C GLN A 68 2.54 -24.80 6.44
N GLU A 69 1.29 -24.36 6.39
CA GLU A 69 0.46 -24.44 5.18
C GLU A 69 1.04 -23.63 4.01
N VAL A 70 1.56 -22.43 4.29
CA VAL A 70 2.16 -21.57 3.26
C VAL A 70 3.45 -22.19 2.69
N LEU A 71 4.34 -22.70 3.56
CA LEU A 71 5.58 -23.34 3.12
C LEU A 71 5.31 -24.65 2.33
N HIS A 72 4.32 -25.43 2.76
CA HIS A 72 3.88 -26.61 2.02
C HIS A 72 3.27 -26.25 0.65
N ARG A 73 2.52 -25.14 0.54
CA ARG A 73 2.02 -24.64 -0.76
C ARG A 73 3.14 -24.23 -1.72
N TYR A 74 4.30 -23.81 -1.22
CA TYR A 74 5.50 -23.53 -2.03
C TYR A 74 6.30 -24.79 -2.42
N GLY A 75 5.82 -25.97 -2.01
CA GLY A 75 6.44 -27.27 -2.30
C GLY A 75 7.65 -27.57 -1.42
N TYR A 76 7.76 -26.94 -0.25
CA TYR A 76 8.80 -27.23 0.73
C TYR A 76 8.27 -28.15 1.83
N SER A 77 9.11 -29.06 2.30
CA SER A 77 8.86 -29.86 3.49
C SER A 77 9.61 -29.27 4.68
N LEU A 78 9.03 -29.39 5.88
CA LEU A 78 9.57 -28.82 7.11
C LEU A 78 9.86 -29.95 8.11
N LEU A 79 11.11 -30.01 8.58
CA LEU A 79 11.50 -30.80 9.74
C LEU A 79 11.81 -29.86 10.91
N ARG A 80 11.31 -30.19 12.10
CA ARG A 80 11.56 -29.43 13.33
C ARG A 80 12.28 -30.31 14.33
N PHE A 81 13.32 -29.76 14.96
CA PHE A 81 14.05 -30.40 16.05
C PHE A 81 14.17 -29.45 17.23
N THR A 82 14.09 -29.96 18.45
CA THR A 82 14.42 -29.15 19.64
C THR A 82 15.93 -29.00 19.79
N ASN A 83 16.36 -27.99 20.55
CA ASN A 83 17.78 -27.83 20.88
C ASN A 83 18.34 -29.09 21.58
N GLU A 84 17.59 -29.76 22.46
CA GLU A 84 18.03 -30.98 23.13
C GLU A 84 18.20 -32.16 22.15
N GLN A 85 17.31 -32.29 21.17
CA GLN A 85 17.41 -33.35 20.16
C GLN A 85 18.68 -33.19 19.31
N VAL A 86 19.00 -31.96 18.91
CA VAL A 86 20.20 -31.69 18.12
C VAL A 86 21.48 -31.90 18.96
N LEU A 87 21.47 -31.53 20.23
CA LEU A 87 22.65 -31.63 21.12
C LEU A 87 22.89 -33.04 21.68
N HIS A 88 21.84 -33.82 21.92
CA HIS A 88 21.94 -35.11 22.62
C HIS A 88 21.53 -36.33 21.77
N GLN A 89 20.87 -36.12 20.64
CA GLN A 89 20.41 -37.19 19.73
C GLN A 89 20.86 -36.91 18.29
N THR A 90 22.04 -36.31 18.12
CA THR A 90 22.56 -35.79 16.85
C THR A 90 22.56 -36.84 15.73
N GLU A 91 22.92 -38.10 16.03
CA GLU A 91 22.91 -39.19 15.04
C GLU A 91 21.50 -39.47 14.50
N GLN A 92 20.48 -39.45 15.35
CA GLN A 92 19.08 -39.69 14.94
C GLN A 92 18.55 -38.51 14.11
N VAL A 93 18.92 -37.28 14.49
CA VAL A 93 18.61 -36.07 13.71
C VAL A 93 19.22 -36.15 12.32
N LEU A 94 20.51 -36.49 12.22
CA LEU A 94 21.19 -36.65 10.93
C LEU A 94 20.59 -37.78 10.09
N GLN A 95 20.24 -38.92 10.70
CA GLN A 95 19.60 -40.03 9.99
C GLN A 95 18.25 -39.61 9.42
N THR A 96 17.43 -38.90 10.21
CA THR A 96 16.12 -38.40 9.77
C THR A 96 16.26 -37.43 8.57
N ILE A 97 17.25 -36.52 8.63
CA ILE A 97 17.54 -35.62 7.52
C ILE A 97 18.05 -36.40 6.31
N ALA A 98 18.93 -37.38 6.51
CA ALA A 98 19.50 -38.21 5.45
C ALA A 98 18.40 -39.01 4.72
N ASP A 99 17.52 -39.68 5.46
CA ASP A 99 16.41 -40.47 4.92
C ASP A 99 15.45 -39.60 4.10
N PHE A 100 15.12 -38.41 4.63
CA PHE A 100 14.28 -37.44 3.93
C PHE A 100 14.92 -37.02 2.60
N VAL A 101 16.20 -36.67 2.64
CA VAL A 101 16.94 -36.16 1.49
C VAL A 101 17.22 -37.24 0.43
N GLN A 102 17.38 -38.50 0.83
CA GLN A 102 17.48 -39.64 -0.10
C GLN A 102 16.16 -39.87 -0.83
N THR A 103 15.04 -39.88 -0.09
CA THR A 103 13.71 -40.12 -0.65
C THR A 103 13.19 -38.97 -1.52
N HIS A 104 13.71 -37.75 -1.34
CA HIS A 104 13.24 -36.52 -2.01
C HIS A 104 14.32 -35.84 -2.87
N SER A 105 15.00 -36.59 -3.71
CA SER A 105 16.03 -36.05 -4.62
C SER A 105 15.43 -35.24 -5.78
N TYR A 106 15.46 -33.91 -5.70
CA TYR A 106 15.13 -33.03 -6.82
C TYR A 106 16.34 -32.92 -7.77
N LYS A 107 16.20 -33.36 -9.02
CA LYS A 107 17.26 -33.23 -10.04
C LYS A 107 17.40 -31.77 -10.46
N LYS A 108 18.33 -31.05 -9.85
CA LYS A 108 18.80 -29.74 -10.31
C LYS A 108 19.86 -29.94 -11.41
N HIS A 109 19.61 -29.40 -12.60
CA HIS A 109 20.57 -29.38 -13.71
C HIS A 109 21.96 -28.88 -13.24
N LEU A 110 23.00 -29.69 -13.46
CA LEU A 110 24.40 -29.31 -13.24
C LEU A 110 24.78 -28.13 -14.15
N LYS A 111 25.43 -27.11 -13.58
CA LYS A 111 26.34 -26.24 -14.34
C LYS A 111 27.66 -27.00 -14.53
N SER A 112 28.01 -27.36 -15.76
CA SER A 112 29.37 -27.81 -16.09
C SER A 112 30.28 -26.61 -16.32
N THR A 113 31.44 -26.66 -15.70
CA THR A 113 32.64 -25.92 -16.06
C THR A 113 33.06 -26.23 -17.50
N GLY A 114 33.50 -25.21 -18.24
CA GLY A 114 34.47 -25.30 -19.34
C GLY A 114 34.22 -26.34 -20.44
N GLY A 115 33.35 -26.00 -21.39
CA GLY A 115 33.20 -26.74 -22.65
C GLY A 115 31.92 -26.30 -23.34
N ARG A 116 32.00 -25.81 -24.58
CA ARG A 116 30.84 -25.38 -25.37
C ARG A 116 29.74 -26.46 -25.31
N PRO A 117 28.53 -26.18 -24.80
CA PRO A 117 27.44 -27.12 -24.91
C PRO A 117 26.81 -26.99 -26.30
N SER A 118 26.81 -28.09 -27.05
CA SER A 118 25.86 -28.31 -28.12
C SER A 118 24.43 -28.21 -27.57
N ALA A 119 23.53 -27.67 -28.39
CA ALA A 119 22.15 -27.37 -28.01
C ALA A 119 21.45 -28.56 -27.31
N PRO A 120 20.65 -28.33 -26.25
CA PRO A 120 19.93 -29.41 -25.59
C PRO A 120 18.86 -29.96 -26.54
N THR A 121 18.99 -31.23 -26.90
CA THR A 121 17.93 -32.00 -27.53
C THR A 121 16.75 -32.10 -26.55
N ILE A 122 15.65 -31.45 -26.88
CA ILE A 122 14.38 -31.56 -26.18
C ILE A 122 13.93 -33.02 -26.29
N SER A 123 13.90 -33.76 -25.19
CA SER A 123 13.22 -35.04 -25.14
C SER A 123 11.71 -34.78 -25.16
N TYR A 124 11.12 -34.90 -26.35
CA TYR A 124 9.68 -35.04 -26.52
C TYR A 124 9.21 -36.20 -25.65
N THR A 125 8.20 -35.96 -24.81
CA THR A 125 7.31 -37.07 -24.43
C THR A 125 6.50 -37.37 -25.70
N PRO A 126 6.67 -38.53 -26.36
CA PRO A 126 5.89 -38.81 -27.54
C PRO A 126 4.42 -38.87 -27.12
N LEU A 127 3.53 -38.35 -27.98
CA LEU A 127 2.13 -38.76 -28.00
C LEU A 127 2.06 -40.30 -27.87
N PRO A 128 1.03 -40.86 -27.21
CA PRO A 128 0.90 -42.31 -27.08
C PRO A 128 1.11 -42.96 -28.46
N GLN A 129 2.16 -43.77 -28.58
CA GLN A 129 2.48 -44.43 -29.84
C GLN A 129 1.28 -45.31 -30.20
N ARG A 130 0.76 -45.13 -31.43
CA ARG A 130 -0.15 -46.08 -32.07
C ARG A 130 0.45 -47.48 -31.93
N GLY A 131 -0.11 -48.28 -31.03
CA GLY A 131 0.02 -49.72 -31.11
C GLY A 131 -0.56 -50.15 -32.45
N ARG A 132 0.22 -50.86 -33.27
CA ARG A 132 -0.32 -51.64 -34.40
C ARG A 132 -1.17 -52.76 -33.82
N GLY A 133 -2.42 -52.44 -33.54
CA GLY A 133 -3.52 -53.36 -33.26
C GLY A 133 -4.74 -52.79 -33.98
N ALA A 134 -5.37 -53.61 -34.81
CA ALA A 134 -6.45 -53.20 -35.70
C ALA A 134 -7.64 -52.55 -34.96
N GLY A 135 -8.19 -51.49 -35.56
CA GLY A 135 -9.56 -51.02 -35.33
C GLY A 135 -9.75 -49.92 -34.27
N GLY A 136 -10.06 -48.70 -34.73
CA GLY A 136 -10.64 -47.63 -33.90
C GLY A 136 -9.88 -46.31 -33.93
N GLU A 137 -10.12 -45.46 -34.94
CA GLU A 137 -9.62 -44.09 -34.98
C GLU A 137 -10.30 -43.22 -33.90
N GLY A 138 -9.57 -42.86 -32.84
CA GLY A 138 -9.84 -41.66 -32.05
C GLY A 138 -9.07 -40.48 -32.65
N ARG A 139 -9.73 -39.67 -33.49
CA ARG A 139 -9.17 -38.41 -33.99
C ARG A 139 -9.20 -37.39 -32.85
N GLU A 140 -8.05 -36.93 -32.36
CA GLU A 140 -8.03 -35.65 -31.64
C GLU A 140 -8.51 -34.56 -32.62
N GLU A 141 -9.62 -33.91 -32.26
CA GLU A 141 -10.34 -33.01 -33.16
C GLU A 141 -9.44 -31.84 -33.61
N PRO A 142 -9.46 -31.45 -34.91
CA PRO A 142 -8.66 -30.35 -35.47
C PRO A 142 -8.73 -29.03 -34.67
N ARG A 143 -9.84 -28.82 -33.96
CA ARG A 143 -10.10 -27.67 -33.10
C ARG A 143 -9.14 -27.56 -31.92
N VAL A 144 -8.83 -28.67 -31.24
CA VAL A 144 -7.92 -28.70 -30.08
C VAL A 144 -6.50 -28.27 -30.48
N ARG A 145 -6.06 -28.68 -31.67
CA ARG A 145 -4.75 -28.30 -32.23
C ARG A 145 -4.69 -26.82 -32.62
N ALA A 146 -5.80 -26.27 -33.13
CA ALA A 146 -5.90 -24.85 -33.46
C ALA A 146 -5.89 -23.97 -32.20
N ASP A 147 -6.64 -24.35 -31.17
CA ASP A 147 -6.70 -23.61 -29.91
C ASP A 147 -5.35 -23.62 -29.18
N TYR A 148 -4.65 -24.76 -29.18
CA TYR A 148 -3.29 -24.84 -28.64
C TYR A 148 -2.31 -23.95 -29.41
N ALA A 149 -2.35 -23.96 -30.75
CA ALA A 149 -1.50 -23.10 -31.57
C ALA A 149 -1.79 -21.61 -31.31
N LYS A 150 -3.07 -21.23 -31.23
CA LYS A 150 -3.51 -19.87 -30.89
C LYS A 150 -2.93 -19.43 -29.53
N ALA A 151 -2.97 -20.30 -28.52
CA ALA A 151 -2.41 -20.01 -27.20
C ALA A 151 -0.88 -19.81 -27.24
N VAL A 152 -0.15 -20.70 -27.91
CA VAL A 152 1.32 -20.60 -28.03
C VAL A 152 1.74 -19.30 -28.73
N VAL A 153 1.10 -18.97 -29.86
CA VAL A 153 1.38 -17.73 -30.59
C VAL A 153 1.08 -16.50 -29.72
N SER A 154 0.01 -16.54 -28.93
CA SER A 154 -0.34 -15.46 -28.00
C SER A 154 0.76 -15.21 -26.96
N TYR A 155 1.31 -16.27 -26.36
CA TYR A 155 2.39 -16.13 -25.38
C TYR A 155 3.70 -15.64 -25.99
N LEU A 156 4.00 -16.04 -27.22
CA LEU A 156 5.17 -15.52 -27.95
C LEU A 156 5.01 -14.04 -28.29
N ALA A 157 3.80 -13.59 -28.63
CA ALA A 157 3.50 -12.19 -28.86
C ALA A 157 3.71 -11.32 -27.61
N LEU A 158 3.34 -11.81 -26.42
CA LEU A 158 3.68 -11.14 -25.16
C LEU A 158 5.20 -10.98 -24.97
N GLY A 159 5.99 -11.93 -25.48
CA GLY A 159 7.45 -11.84 -25.49
C GLY A 159 7.97 -10.70 -26.37
N ILE A 160 7.32 -10.45 -27.52
CA ILE A 160 7.67 -9.34 -28.44
C ILE A 160 7.42 -8.00 -27.75
N ASP A 161 6.29 -7.84 -27.08
CA ASP A 161 5.96 -6.64 -26.29
C ASP A 161 6.98 -6.36 -25.19
N ARG A 162 7.39 -7.41 -24.47
CA ARG A 162 8.44 -7.29 -23.44
C ARG A 162 9.79 -6.93 -24.06
N LEU A 163 10.12 -7.46 -25.23
CA LEU A 163 11.31 -7.01 -25.95
C LEU A 163 11.21 -5.53 -26.35
N ALA A 164 10.07 -5.08 -26.87
CA ALA A 164 9.87 -3.69 -27.26
C ALA A 164 10.03 -2.74 -26.06
N ASP A 165 9.50 -3.09 -24.89
CA ASP A 165 9.66 -2.33 -23.64
C ASP A 165 11.13 -2.18 -23.21
N TYR A 166 11.97 -3.19 -23.47
CA TYR A 166 13.39 -3.18 -23.16
C TYR A 166 14.30 -2.85 -24.37
N ASN A 167 13.77 -2.63 -25.56
CA ASN A 167 14.55 -2.32 -26.76
C ASN A 167 13.86 -1.20 -27.54
N SER A 168 13.73 -0.05 -26.88
CA SER A 168 13.25 1.17 -27.50
C SER A 168 14.26 2.29 -27.27
N ALA A 169 14.16 3.37 -28.04
CA ALA A 169 14.98 4.57 -27.81
C ALA A 169 14.63 5.32 -26.50
N LEU A 170 13.77 4.75 -25.65
CA LEU A 170 13.33 5.31 -24.36
C LEU A 170 13.90 4.56 -23.15
N THR A 171 14.71 3.52 -23.37
CA THR A 171 15.36 2.76 -22.30
C THR A 171 16.60 3.48 -21.78
N THR A 172 16.81 3.45 -20.46
CA THR A 172 17.94 4.14 -19.80
C THR A 172 18.84 3.15 -19.08
N TRP A 173 20.12 3.48 -18.87
CA TRP A 173 20.95 2.75 -17.90
C TRP A 173 20.56 3.08 -16.45
N VAL A 174 20.45 2.09 -15.58
CA VAL A 174 20.21 2.27 -14.13
C VAL A 174 21.55 2.14 -13.38
N PRO A 175 22.20 3.25 -12.98
CA PRO A 175 23.59 3.20 -12.50
C PRO A 175 23.76 2.46 -11.18
N HIS A 176 22.78 2.52 -10.28
CA HIS A 176 22.89 1.96 -8.93
C HIS A 176 22.80 0.43 -8.90
N GLY A 177 22.13 -0.16 -9.90
CA GLY A 177 22.01 -1.61 -10.03
C GLY A 177 22.85 -2.18 -11.17
N GLU A 178 23.53 -1.32 -11.93
CA GLU A 178 24.30 -1.69 -13.13
C GLU A 178 23.51 -2.58 -14.11
N PHE A 179 22.25 -2.21 -14.35
CA PHE A 179 21.38 -2.91 -15.28
C PHE A 179 20.59 -1.92 -16.13
N MET A 180 19.97 -2.41 -17.20
CA MET A 180 19.12 -1.58 -18.06
C MET A 180 17.72 -1.35 -17.49
N GLY A 181 17.24 -0.12 -17.56
CA GLY A 181 15.87 0.28 -17.30
C GLY A 181 14.97 -0.03 -18.50
N HIS A 182 13.69 -0.26 -18.20
CA HIS A 182 12.65 -0.44 -19.21
C HIS A 182 12.08 0.92 -19.67
N THR A 183 11.27 0.95 -20.73
CA THR A 183 10.73 2.17 -21.35
C THR A 183 9.91 3.01 -20.36
N PHE A 184 9.17 2.35 -19.47
CA PHE A 184 8.25 2.98 -18.52
C PHE A 184 8.85 3.22 -17.13
N THR A 185 10.06 3.77 -17.04
CA THR A 185 10.66 4.16 -15.73
C THR A 185 9.79 5.16 -14.95
N ARG A 186 8.90 5.87 -15.64
CA ARG A 186 7.81 6.68 -15.11
C ARG A 186 6.50 6.23 -15.75
N GLN A 187 5.36 6.66 -15.21
CA GLN A 187 4.03 6.46 -15.79
C GLN A 187 3.80 7.34 -17.04
N ALA A 188 4.81 7.46 -17.91
CA ALA A 188 4.86 8.29 -19.10
C ALA A 188 5.92 7.78 -20.09
N LEU A 189 5.76 8.09 -21.38
CA LEU A 189 6.79 7.92 -22.41
C LEU A 189 7.70 9.17 -22.42
N GLY A 190 8.68 9.19 -21.52
CA GLY A 190 9.58 10.32 -21.37
C GLY A 190 10.70 10.33 -22.41
N MET A 191 11.02 11.50 -22.97
CA MET A 191 12.21 11.65 -23.82
C MET A 191 13.48 11.38 -22.99
N VAL A 192 14.36 10.54 -23.52
CA VAL A 192 15.69 10.28 -22.95
C VAL A 192 16.74 10.72 -23.95
N TRP A 193 17.84 11.29 -23.45
CA TRP A 193 18.93 11.79 -24.29
C TRP A 193 19.97 10.69 -24.53
N ASP A 194 20.23 9.87 -23.52
CA ASP A 194 21.13 8.74 -23.57
C ASP A 194 20.32 7.44 -23.44
N TYR A 195 20.13 6.75 -24.55
CA TYR A 195 19.41 5.48 -24.59
C TYR A 195 20.38 4.29 -24.62
N PHE A 196 19.89 3.15 -24.13
CA PHE A 196 20.67 1.90 -24.09
C PHE A 196 20.02 0.84 -24.96
N GLU A 197 20.77 0.29 -25.93
CA GLU A 197 20.31 -0.84 -26.73
C GLU A 197 20.84 -2.16 -26.19
N LEU A 198 19.95 -3.14 -26.07
CA LEU A 198 20.30 -4.48 -25.64
C LEU A 198 20.43 -5.41 -26.84
N ASN A 199 21.40 -6.31 -26.80
CA ASN A 199 21.37 -7.48 -27.67
C ASN A 199 20.30 -8.47 -27.13
N PRO A 200 19.22 -8.79 -27.88
CA PRO A 200 18.12 -9.64 -27.40
C PRO A 200 18.53 -11.09 -27.06
N ARG A 201 19.77 -11.49 -27.35
CA ARG A 201 20.35 -12.82 -27.06
C ARG A 201 21.52 -12.78 -26.06
N SER A 202 21.71 -11.66 -25.37
CA SER A 202 22.85 -11.42 -24.48
C SER A 202 22.81 -12.18 -23.15
N GLN A 203 21.71 -12.86 -22.81
CA GLN A 203 21.46 -13.47 -21.49
C GLN A 203 21.44 -12.44 -20.34
N ALA A 204 21.33 -11.15 -20.65
CA ALA A 204 21.19 -10.08 -19.67
C ALA A 204 19.70 -9.78 -19.37
N THR A 205 19.45 -8.98 -18.34
CA THR A 205 18.10 -8.48 -18.02
C THR A 205 17.49 -7.81 -19.24
N GLY A 206 16.20 -8.06 -19.52
CA GLY A 206 15.49 -7.48 -20.67
C GLY A 206 15.63 -8.24 -21.98
N ASP A 207 16.45 -9.31 -22.03
CA ASP A 207 16.62 -10.13 -23.24
C ASP A 207 15.43 -11.07 -23.49
N TRP A 208 15.42 -11.74 -24.65
CA TRP A 208 14.31 -12.61 -25.05
C TRP A 208 14.07 -13.76 -24.06
N ASN A 209 15.15 -14.40 -23.58
CA ASN A 209 15.02 -15.53 -22.66
C ASN A 209 14.50 -15.08 -21.30
N SER A 210 14.97 -13.93 -20.81
CA SER A 210 14.50 -13.30 -19.58
C SER A 210 13.02 -12.95 -19.67
N ALA A 211 12.58 -12.34 -20.78
CA ALA A 211 11.19 -12.03 -21.05
C ALA A 211 10.30 -13.29 -21.02
N LEU A 212 10.66 -14.33 -21.79
CA LEU A 212 9.91 -15.58 -21.82
C LEU A 212 9.91 -16.30 -20.47
N ASN A 213 11.01 -16.32 -19.73
CA ASN A 213 11.06 -16.93 -18.40
C ASN A 213 10.09 -16.25 -17.42
N TRP A 214 9.98 -14.92 -17.47
CA TRP A 214 8.98 -14.21 -16.67
C TRP A 214 7.54 -14.56 -17.09
N ILE A 215 7.26 -14.60 -18.39
CA ILE A 215 5.95 -14.99 -18.91
C ILE A 215 5.59 -16.40 -18.46
N LEU A 216 6.51 -17.37 -18.62
CA LEU A 216 6.31 -18.76 -18.21
C LEU A 216 6.05 -18.89 -16.71
N ARG A 217 6.76 -18.15 -15.86
CA ARG A 217 6.51 -18.12 -14.41
C ARG A 217 5.12 -17.61 -14.06
N VAL A 218 4.67 -16.55 -14.75
CA VAL A 218 3.31 -16.01 -14.54
C VAL A 218 2.27 -17.02 -15.02
N LEU A 219 2.45 -17.64 -16.17
CA LEU A 219 1.54 -18.66 -16.70
C LEU A 219 1.49 -19.90 -15.81
N GLU A 220 2.63 -20.37 -15.31
CA GLU A 220 2.70 -21.46 -14.34
C GLU A 220 1.87 -21.10 -13.11
N ASN A 221 2.09 -19.92 -12.52
CA ASN A 221 1.33 -19.45 -11.36
C ASN A 221 -0.18 -19.35 -11.65
N CYS A 222 -0.59 -18.73 -12.76
CA CYS A 222 -1.99 -18.64 -13.16
C CYS A 222 -2.62 -20.04 -13.37
N SER A 223 -1.86 -21.00 -13.91
CA SER A 223 -2.33 -22.36 -14.15
C SER A 223 -2.55 -23.16 -12.85
N LEU A 224 -1.81 -22.84 -11.78
CA LEU A 224 -1.99 -23.49 -10.47
C LEU A 224 -3.36 -23.19 -9.86
N TYR A 225 -3.90 -21.98 -10.06
CA TYR A 225 -5.23 -21.61 -9.59
C TYR A 225 -6.34 -22.36 -10.33
N GLY A 226 -6.19 -22.53 -11.65
CA GLY A 226 -7.11 -23.34 -12.45
C GLY A 226 -7.14 -24.83 -12.06
N ARG A 227 -5.99 -25.40 -11.66
CA ARG A 227 -5.90 -26.84 -11.27
C ARG A 227 -6.34 -27.11 -9.83
N LYS A 228 -6.09 -26.20 -8.88
CA LYS A 228 -6.47 -26.39 -7.46
C LYS A 228 -7.96 -26.15 -7.18
N ALA A 229 -8.64 -25.30 -7.94
CA ALA A 229 -10.10 -25.14 -7.85
C ALA A 229 -10.87 -26.43 -8.24
N PHE A 230 -10.24 -27.32 -9.01
CA PHE A 230 -10.86 -28.53 -9.54
C PHE A 230 -10.93 -29.73 -8.58
N ARG A 231 -10.16 -29.76 -7.47
CA ARG A 231 -10.08 -30.95 -6.59
C ARG A 231 -10.94 -30.95 -5.32
N PRO A 232 -11.07 -29.84 -4.54
CA PRO A 232 -11.81 -29.91 -3.27
C PRO A 232 -13.33 -29.78 -3.44
N TYR A 233 -13.81 -28.99 -4.41
CA TYR A 233 -15.23 -28.60 -4.46
C TYR A 233 -16.14 -29.71 -5.00
N HIS A 234 -15.69 -30.47 -6.01
CA HIS A 234 -16.50 -31.49 -6.67
C HIS A 234 -16.73 -32.74 -5.80
N LEU A 235 -15.88 -32.99 -4.79
CA LEU A 235 -16.05 -34.09 -3.83
C LEU A 235 -17.08 -33.77 -2.74
N LEU A 236 -17.36 -32.49 -2.49
CA LEU A 236 -18.28 -32.05 -1.43
C LEU A 236 -19.67 -31.66 -1.97
N HIS A 237 -19.79 -31.26 -3.24
CA HIS A 237 -21.06 -30.86 -3.86
C HIS A 237 -21.21 -31.42 -5.29
N PRO A 238 -21.70 -32.66 -5.46
CA PRO A 238 -22.07 -33.17 -6.77
C PRO A 238 -23.38 -32.50 -7.21
N SER A 239 -23.31 -31.49 -8.07
CA SER A 239 -24.49 -30.99 -8.78
C SER A 239 -24.75 -31.85 -10.02
N PRO A 240 -25.98 -32.33 -10.26
CA PRO A 240 -26.28 -33.23 -11.39
C PRO A 240 -26.25 -32.58 -12.78
N GLU A 241 -26.10 -31.25 -12.87
CA GLU A 241 -26.33 -30.50 -14.12
C GLU A 241 -25.10 -29.75 -14.66
N ALA A 242 -23.91 -29.96 -14.10
CA ALA A 242 -22.70 -29.30 -14.59
C ALA A 242 -22.18 -29.96 -15.88
N SER A 243 -22.66 -29.47 -17.02
CA SER A 243 -22.04 -29.65 -18.32
C SER A 243 -20.60 -29.12 -18.31
N GLY A 244 -19.61 -29.98 -18.05
CA GLY A 244 -18.21 -29.87 -18.49
C GLY A 244 -17.35 -28.67 -18.06
N GLU A 245 -17.91 -27.60 -17.48
CA GLU A 245 -17.20 -26.40 -17.07
C GLU A 245 -17.20 -26.31 -15.54
N GLY A 246 -16.12 -26.80 -14.92
CA GLY A 246 -15.89 -26.57 -13.49
C GLY A 246 -15.71 -25.08 -13.17
N PRO A 247 -15.66 -24.68 -11.88
CA PRO A 247 -15.48 -23.29 -11.47
C PRO A 247 -14.05 -22.80 -11.81
N GLY A 248 -13.85 -22.41 -13.06
CA GLY A 248 -12.60 -21.85 -13.59
C GLY A 248 -12.55 -20.33 -13.43
N VAL A 249 -11.34 -19.77 -13.40
CA VAL A 249 -11.14 -18.32 -13.49
C VAL A 249 -11.62 -17.85 -14.87
N ARG A 250 -12.63 -16.99 -14.91
CA ARG A 250 -13.13 -16.38 -16.15
C ARG A 250 -12.58 -14.96 -16.29
N ALA A 251 -11.84 -14.71 -17.36
CA ALA A 251 -11.40 -13.39 -17.74
C ALA A 251 -12.28 -12.87 -18.89
N THR A 252 -12.77 -11.63 -18.77
CA THR A 252 -13.59 -10.98 -19.80
C THR A 252 -13.14 -9.54 -19.98
N GLN A 253 -13.12 -9.06 -21.23
CA GLN A 253 -12.94 -7.65 -21.53
C GLN A 253 -14.31 -6.98 -21.55
N SER A 254 -14.53 -6.00 -20.68
CA SER A 254 -15.79 -5.25 -20.57
C SER A 254 -15.54 -3.92 -19.88
N SER A 255 -16.47 -2.97 -20.02
CA SER A 255 -16.40 -1.73 -19.25
C SER A 255 -16.95 -1.96 -17.85
N ALA A 256 -16.30 -1.39 -16.82
CA ALA A 256 -16.81 -1.46 -15.45
C ALA A 256 -18.15 -0.71 -15.27
N THR A 257 -18.55 0.14 -16.23
CA THR A 257 -19.84 0.82 -16.21
C THR A 257 -20.97 0.01 -16.83
N ILE A 258 -20.66 -1.04 -17.59
CA ILE A 258 -21.63 -1.91 -18.27
C ILE A 258 -21.01 -3.32 -18.39
N LEU A 259 -21.38 -4.20 -17.48
CA LEU A 259 -20.92 -5.58 -17.40
C LEU A 259 -21.92 -6.52 -18.09
N PRO A 260 -21.44 -7.56 -18.81
CA PRO A 260 -22.28 -8.49 -19.56
C PRO A 260 -22.88 -9.59 -18.66
N TYR A 261 -23.34 -9.22 -17.47
CA TYR A 261 -23.95 -10.13 -16.49
C TYR A 261 -25.35 -9.63 -16.14
N PRO A 262 -26.31 -10.53 -15.87
CA PRO A 262 -27.64 -10.14 -15.40
C PRO A 262 -27.59 -9.50 -14.01
N ASP A 263 -28.71 -8.95 -13.58
CA ASP A 263 -28.87 -8.42 -12.22
C ASP A 263 -28.67 -9.54 -11.19
N ASN A 264 -28.12 -9.21 -10.02
CA ASN A 264 -27.94 -10.15 -8.91
C ASN A 264 -27.12 -11.40 -9.28
N TYR A 265 -26.07 -11.23 -10.09
CA TYR A 265 -25.21 -12.30 -10.55
C TYR A 265 -24.08 -12.66 -9.57
N PHE A 266 -23.35 -11.67 -9.05
CA PHE A 266 -22.17 -11.88 -8.22
C PHE A 266 -22.51 -11.88 -6.71
N ASP A 267 -21.86 -12.79 -5.96
CA ASP A 267 -21.91 -12.81 -4.49
C ASP A 267 -21.04 -11.70 -3.87
N ALA A 268 -19.90 -11.43 -4.51
CA ALA A 268 -18.99 -10.37 -4.08
C ALA A 268 -18.28 -9.71 -5.27
N VAL A 269 -17.91 -8.45 -5.09
CA VAL A 269 -17.08 -7.67 -6.01
C VAL A 269 -15.87 -7.13 -5.24
N PHE A 270 -14.69 -7.16 -5.86
CA PHE A 270 -13.49 -6.53 -5.33
C PHE A 270 -12.90 -5.66 -6.44
N THR A 271 -12.66 -4.38 -6.14
CA THR A 271 -12.17 -3.43 -7.16
C THR A 271 -11.20 -2.41 -6.57
N ASP A 272 -10.21 -2.03 -7.39
CA ASP A 272 -9.27 -0.94 -7.17
C ASP A 272 -9.49 0.09 -8.30
N PRO A 273 -10.46 1.02 -8.15
CA PRO A 273 -10.78 2.01 -9.17
C PRO A 273 -9.60 2.96 -9.45
N PRO A 274 -9.54 3.56 -10.64
CA PRO A 274 -8.46 4.48 -10.99
C PRO A 274 -8.48 5.73 -10.11
N TYR A 275 -7.28 6.26 -9.85
CA TYR A 275 -7.06 7.47 -9.09
C TYR A 275 -6.99 8.66 -10.05
N TYR A 276 -8.01 9.53 -10.08
CA TYR A 276 -7.99 10.88 -10.67
C TYR A 276 -6.97 11.13 -11.80
N ASP A 277 -5.83 11.76 -11.48
CA ASP A 277 -4.79 12.24 -12.41
C ASP A 277 -3.61 11.26 -12.53
N ASN A 278 -3.77 10.02 -12.05
CA ASN A 278 -2.61 9.22 -11.66
C ASN A 278 -1.94 8.48 -12.83
N VAL A 279 -2.68 8.05 -13.87
CA VAL A 279 -2.09 7.41 -15.06
C VAL A 279 -3.06 7.45 -16.26
N GLY A 280 -2.59 7.88 -17.43
CA GLY A 280 -3.31 7.65 -18.70
C GLY A 280 -3.11 6.21 -19.21
N TYR A 281 -3.70 5.23 -18.55
CA TYR A 281 -3.47 3.79 -18.80
C TYR A 281 -3.64 3.41 -20.26
N ALA A 282 -4.71 3.87 -20.89
CA ALA A 282 -4.96 3.57 -22.28
C ALA A 282 -3.84 4.16 -23.15
N ASN A 283 -3.40 5.40 -22.89
CA ASN A 283 -2.34 6.06 -23.68
C ASN A 283 -1.02 5.29 -23.59
N LEU A 284 -0.67 4.81 -22.40
CA LEU A 284 0.52 3.97 -22.23
C LEU A 284 0.33 2.58 -22.88
N SER A 285 -0.89 2.04 -22.83
CA SER A 285 -1.22 0.74 -23.42
C SER A 285 -1.15 0.74 -24.95
N ASP A 286 -1.27 1.89 -25.61
CA ASP A 286 -1.10 2.00 -27.07
C ASP A 286 0.28 1.50 -27.52
N PHE A 287 1.32 1.68 -26.70
CA PHE A 287 2.66 1.16 -26.97
C PHE A 287 2.63 -0.35 -27.23
N PHE A 288 1.97 -1.11 -26.36
CA PHE A 288 1.84 -2.56 -26.46
C PHE A 288 0.80 -2.97 -27.50
N TYR A 289 -0.35 -2.30 -27.51
CA TYR A 289 -1.48 -2.60 -28.39
C TYR A 289 -1.08 -2.63 -29.87
N VAL A 290 -0.24 -1.69 -30.30
CA VAL A 290 0.22 -1.57 -31.69
C VAL A 290 1.08 -2.78 -32.12
N TRP A 291 1.87 -3.35 -31.21
CA TRP A 291 2.67 -4.55 -31.45
C TRP A 291 1.83 -5.83 -31.39
N LEU A 292 0.97 -5.97 -30.38
CA LEU A 292 0.04 -7.11 -30.29
C LEU A 292 -0.90 -7.18 -31.48
N LYS A 293 -1.45 -6.04 -31.94
CA LYS A 293 -2.31 -6.01 -33.12
C LYS A 293 -1.62 -6.54 -34.37
N ARG A 294 -0.33 -6.27 -34.55
CA ARG A 294 0.45 -6.76 -35.71
C ARG A 294 0.81 -8.23 -35.62
N THR A 295 0.90 -8.77 -34.40
CA THR A 295 1.41 -10.13 -34.16
C THR A 295 0.29 -11.14 -33.96
N VAL A 296 -0.84 -10.73 -33.36
CA VAL A 296 -1.98 -11.61 -33.02
C VAL A 296 -3.34 -10.98 -33.30
N GLY A 297 -3.41 -9.84 -33.99
CA GLY A 297 -4.67 -9.16 -34.26
C GLY A 297 -5.65 -9.97 -35.10
N ASP A 298 -5.14 -10.82 -35.99
CA ASP A 298 -5.91 -11.78 -36.78
C ASP A 298 -6.51 -12.91 -35.93
N LEU A 299 -5.85 -13.27 -34.82
CA LEU A 299 -6.33 -14.28 -33.88
C LEU A 299 -7.40 -13.75 -32.90
N TYR A 300 -7.41 -12.43 -32.66
CA TYR A 300 -8.32 -11.74 -31.73
C TYR A 300 -8.92 -10.46 -32.35
N PRO A 301 -9.65 -10.56 -33.47
CA PRO A 301 -10.21 -9.40 -34.16
C PRO A 301 -11.15 -8.56 -33.26
N GLU A 302 -11.79 -9.19 -32.28
CA GLU A 302 -12.63 -8.55 -31.27
C GLU A 302 -11.86 -7.62 -30.32
N LEU A 303 -10.61 -7.96 -30.00
CA LEU A 303 -9.75 -7.15 -29.12
C LEU A 303 -8.99 -6.06 -29.87
N PHE A 304 -8.72 -6.27 -31.17
CA PHE A 304 -7.86 -5.40 -31.99
C PHE A 304 -8.59 -4.65 -33.11
N SER A 305 -9.91 -4.47 -32.99
CA SER A 305 -10.75 -3.88 -34.02
C SER A 305 -10.43 -2.39 -34.29
N THR A 306 -9.99 -1.64 -33.27
CA THR A 306 -9.64 -0.22 -33.39
C THR A 306 -8.15 0.02 -33.71
N PRO A 307 -7.75 1.17 -34.29
CA PRO A 307 -6.34 1.49 -34.51
C PRO A 307 -5.50 1.59 -33.23
N LEU A 308 -6.10 2.07 -32.14
CA LEU A 308 -5.51 2.27 -30.81
C LEU A 308 -6.46 1.74 -29.72
N THR A 309 -6.02 1.72 -28.47
CA THR A 309 -6.86 1.31 -27.35
C THR A 309 -8.09 2.24 -27.17
N PRO A 310 -9.26 1.70 -26.78
CA PRO A 310 -10.44 2.53 -26.54
C PRO A 310 -10.23 3.56 -25.43
N LYS A 311 -10.43 4.84 -25.72
CA LYS A 311 -10.27 5.96 -24.76
C LYS A 311 -11.57 6.50 -24.20
N SER A 312 -12.69 6.27 -24.90
CA SER A 312 -13.96 6.94 -24.62
C SER A 312 -14.56 6.55 -23.26
N ASN A 313 -14.32 5.32 -22.82
CA ASN A 313 -14.86 4.76 -21.58
C ASN A 313 -13.81 4.65 -20.47
N GLU A 314 -12.63 5.24 -20.67
CA GLU A 314 -11.54 5.24 -19.68
C GLU A 314 -11.90 6.19 -18.54
N ILE A 315 -11.90 5.71 -17.30
CA ILE A 315 -12.22 6.54 -16.13
C ILE A 315 -10.95 7.28 -15.68
N VAL A 316 -10.64 8.39 -16.35
CA VAL A 316 -9.49 9.25 -16.02
C VAL A 316 -9.87 10.71 -16.09
N SER A 317 -9.17 11.53 -15.31
CA SER A 317 -9.22 12.99 -15.44
C SER A 317 -8.14 13.45 -16.44
N ASP A 318 -8.56 13.92 -17.62
CA ASP A 318 -7.69 14.45 -18.67
C ASP A 318 -8.27 15.76 -19.27
N PRO A 319 -7.89 16.93 -18.72
CA PRO A 319 -8.40 18.22 -19.17
C PRO A 319 -8.29 18.48 -20.67
N TYR A 320 -7.30 17.89 -21.36
CA TYR A 320 -7.15 18.04 -22.80
C TYR A 320 -8.22 17.28 -23.59
N ARG A 321 -8.59 16.07 -23.13
CA ARG A 321 -9.63 15.26 -23.76
C ARG A 321 -11.03 15.74 -23.43
N GLN A 322 -11.28 16.20 -22.20
CA GLN A 322 -12.62 16.57 -21.75
C GLN A 322 -12.93 18.07 -21.81
N GLY A 323 -12.05 18.88 -22.41
CA GLY A 323 -12.35 20.30 -22.68
C GLY A 323 -12.22 21.23 -21.46
N GLY A 324 -11.34 20.88 -20.52
CA GLY A 324 -11.03 21.69 -19.34
C GLY A 324 -11.04 20.90 -18.02
N LYS A 325 -10.54 21.52 -16.96
CA LYS A 325 -10.42 20.89 -15.63
C LYS A 325 -11.78 20.51 -15.03
N ASP A 326 -12.76 21.39 -15.12
CA ASP A 326 -14.08 21.16 -14.50
C ASP A 326 -14.86 20.06 -15.23
N ALA A 327 -14.80 20.05 -16.56
CA ALA A 327 -15.43 19.03 -17.38
C ALA A 327 -14.77 17.66 -17.19
N SER A 328 -13.45 17.62 -17.07
CA SER A 328 -12.68 16.41 -16.74
C SER A 328 -13.08 15.83 -15.38
N LYS A 329 -13.14 16.68 -14.34
CA LYS A 329 -13.56 16.28 -13.00
C LYS A 329 -14.96 15.66 -13.01
N LYS A 330 -15.92 16.34 -13.66
CA LYS A 330 -17.29 15.88 -13.78
C LYS A 330 -17.40 14.56 -14.55
N PHE A 331 -16.64 14.41 -15.63
CA PHE A 331 -16.60 13.16 -16.40
C PHE A 331 -16.10 11.99 -15.54
N PHE A 332 -15.02 12.21 -14.78
CA PHE A 332 -14.46 11.21 -13.86
C PHE A 332 -15.49 10.81 -12.79
N GLU A 333 -16.12 11.79 -12.12
CA GLU A 333 -17.18 11.57 -11.13
C GLU A 333 -18.35 10.77 -11.72
N ASP A 334 -18.82 11.15 -12.91
CA ASP A 334 -19.94 10.52 -13.60
C ASP A 334 -19.65 9.06 -13.97
N MET A 335 -18.44 8.78 -14.46
CA MET A 335 -18.05 7.43 -14.86
C MET A 335 -17.81 6.51 -13.65
N LEU A 336 -17.22 7.04 -12.57
CA LEU A 336 -17.04 6.31 -11.32
C LEU A 336 -18.38 5.99 -10.65
N ARG A 337 -19.32 6.95 -10.66
CA ARG A 337 -20.69 6.72 -10.20
C ARG A 337 -21.38 5.61 -10.99
N LYS A 338 -21.29 5.63 -12.32
CA LYS A 338 -21.85 4.57 -13.18
C LYS A 338 -21.26 3.20 -12.89
N SER A 339 -19.95 3.10 -12.64
CA SER A 339 -19.34 1.80 -12.31
C SER A 339 -19.82 1.27 -10.96
N PHE A 340 -20.02 2.12 -9.95
CA PHE A 340 -20.58 1.69 -8.67
C PHE A 340 -22.06 1.31 -8.76
N GLN A 341 -22.86 2.00 -9.57
CA GLN A 341 -24.24 1.61 -9.87
C GLN A 341 -24.28 0.25 -10.57
N GLU A 342 -23.32 -0.01 -11.45
CA GLU A 342 -23.21 -1.29 -12.13
C GLU A 342 -22.84 -2.41 -11.15
N ILE A 343 -21.92 -2.17 -10.21
CA ILE A 343 -21.64 -3.08 -9.08
C ILE A 343 -22.92 -3.38 -8.30
N HIS A 344 -23.69 -2.36 -7.94
CA HIS A 344 -24.97 -2.54 -7.25
C HIS A 344 -25.95 -3.40 -8.06
N ARG A 345 -26.06 -3.19 -9.38
CA ARG A 345 -26.94 -3.97 -10.26
C ARG A 345 -26.56 -5.45 -10.25
N VAL A 346 -25.28 -5.76 -10.47
CA VAL A 346 -24.79 -7.15 -10.60
C VAL A 346 -24.60 -7.87 -9.27
N LEU A 347 -24.52 -7.16 -8.14
CA LEU A 347 -24.47 -7.81 -6.82
C LEU A 347 -25.80 -8.42 -6.45
N LYS A 348 -25.77 -9.62 -5.86
CA LYS A 348 -26.93 -10.23 -5.19
C LYS A 348 -27.39 -9.38 -4.00
N PRO A 349 -28.66 -9.49 -3.57
CA PRO A 349 -29.11 -8.88 -2.30
C PRO A 349 -28.19 -9.33 -1.15
N ASN A 350 -27.78 -8.39 -0.30
CA ASN A 350 -26.79 -8.56 0.76
C ASN A 350 -25.36 -8.92 0.31
N GLY A 351 -25.09 -8.95 -1.00
CA GLY A 351 -23.77 -9.15 -1.59
C GLY A 351 -22.78 -8.05 -1.19
N ILE A 352 -21.49 -8.38 -1.19
CA ILE A 352 -20.43 -7.54 -0.63
C ILE A 352 -19.59 -6.95 -1.76
N THR A 353 -19.30 -5.65 -1.70
CA THR A 353 -18.22 -5.05 -2.48
C THR A 353 -17.12 -4.52 -1.58
N VAL A 354 -15.88 -4.72 -2.00
CA VAL A 354 -14.70 -4.12 -1.39
C VAL A 354 -14.05 -3.20 -2.42
N ILE A 355 -13.92 -1.93 -2.05
CA ILE A 355 -13.35 -0.88 -2.89
C ILE A 355 -12.09 -0.39 -2.21
N VAL A 356 -10.95 -0.54 -2.89
CA VAL A 356 -9.66 -0.04 -2.41
C VAL A 356 -9.48 1.39 -2.91
N TYR A 357 -9.15 2.32 -2.02
CA TYR A 357 -8.88 3.69 -2.43
C TYR A 357 -7.84 4.37 -1.54
N ALA A 358 -6.86 5.02 -2.16
CA ALA A 358 -5.90 5.91 -1.52
C ALA A 358 -5.82 7.24 -2.29
N HIS A 359 -6.15 8.37 -1.64
CA HIS A 359 -5.98 9.68 -2.24
C HIS A 359 -5.55 10.74 -1.22
N LYS A 360 -4.57 11.58 -1.59
CA LYS A 360 -3.97 12.59 -0.69
C LYS A 360 -4.95 13.71 -0.36
N SER A 361 -5.59 14.23 -1.41
CA SER A 361 -6.50 15.36 -1.26
C SER A 361 -7.88 14.94 -0.79
N THR A 362 -8.49 15.80 0.01
CA THR A 362 -9.91 15.71 0.40
C THR A 362 -10.84 15.74 -0.81
N SER A 363 -10.48 16.43 -1.90
CA SER A 363 -11.30 16.49 -3.12
C SER A 363 -11.43 15.12 -3.81
N GLY A 364 -10.36 14.31 -3.78
CA GLY A 364 -10.42 12.93 -4.28
C GLY A 364 -11.30 12.02 -3.42
N TRP A 365 -11.33 12.24 -2.11
CA TRP A 365 -12.24 11.56 -1.19
C TRP A 365 -13.70 11.98 -1.39
N GLU A 366 -13.95 13.28 -1.50
CA GLU A 366 -15.27 13.85 -1.73
C GLU A 366 -15.93 13.24 -2.97
N THR A 367 -15.15 13.06 -4.02
CA THR A 367 -15.59 12.42 -5.28
C THR A 367 -15.99 10.97 -5.08
N LEU A 368 -15.12 10.18 -4.46
CA LEU A 368 -15.40 8.77 -4.20
C LEU A 368 -16.67 8.63 -3.35
N ILE A 369 -16.77 9.41 -2.27
CA ILE A 369 -17.89 9.37 -1.33
C ILE A 369 -19.18 9.78 -2.03
N ASN A 370 -19.18 10.88 -2.79
CA ASN A 370 -20.36 11.31 -3.55
C ASN A 370 -20.80 10.23 -4.56
N SER A 371 -19.86 9.63 -5.30
CA SER A 371 -20.16 8.53 -6.23
C SER A 371 -20.73 7.30 -5.52
N LEU A 372 -20.24 6.98 -4.32
CA LEU A 372 -20.78 5.88 -3.50
C LEU A 372 -22.18 6.19 -2.96
N LEU A 373 -22.40 7.40 -2.46
CA LEU A 373 -23.72 7.85 -2.00
C LEU A 373 -24.74 7.77 -3.15
N ASP A 374 -24.34 8.04 -4.39
CA ASP A 374 -25.21 7.98 -5.58
C ASP A 374 -25.34 6.58 -6.21
N SER A 375 -24.68 5.55 -5.64
CA SER A 375 -24.62 4.20 -6.21
C SER A 375 -25.63 3.20 -5.65
N ASN A 376 -26.43 3.59 -4.65
CA ASN A 376 -27.29 2.72 -3.84
C ASN A 376 -26.56 1.66 -3.00
N LEU A 377 -25.23 1.56 -3.07
CA LEU A 377 -24.44 0.76 -2.14
C LEU A 377 -24.49 1.38 -0.74
N ILE A 378 -24.59 0.54 0.28
CA ILE A 378 -24.54 0.95 1.69
C ILE A 378 -23.18 0.60 2.24
N MET A 379 -22.46 1.59 2.75
CA MET A 379 -21.20 1.35 3.44
C MET A 379 -21.43 0.74 4.81
N THR A 380 -20.70 -0.34 5.08
CA THR A 380 -20.81 -1.13 6.31
C THR A 380 -19.51 -1.20 7.09
N GLY A 381 -18.39 -0.80 6.48
CA GLY A 381 -17.09 -0.72 7.12
C GLY A 381 -16.09 0.04 6.28
N ALA A 382 -15.08 0.61 6.93
CA ALA A 382 -13.90 1.12 6.27
C ALA A 382 -12.65 0.83 7.10
N TRP A 383 -11.63 0.26 6.47
CA TRP A 383 -10.42 -0.18 7.16
C TRP A 383 -9.18 0.46 6.53
N PRO A 384 -8.40 1.26 7.29
CA PRO A 384 -7.08 1.69 6.84
C PRO A 384 -6.14 0.49 6.87
N LEU A 385 -5.56 0.13 5.73
CA LEU A 385 -4.54 -0.91 5.63
C LEU A 385 -3.23 -0.30 5.14
N HIS A 386 -2.17 -0.54 5.92
CA HIS A 386 -0.81 -0.23 5.51
C HIS A 386 -0.39 -1.25 4.45
N THR A 387 -0.44 -0.85 3.18
CA THR A 387 -0.14 -1.72 2.04
C THR A 387 1.25 -1.48 1.45
N GLU A 388 2.00 -0.49 1.94
CA GLU A 388 3.32 -0.15 1.39
C GLU A 388 4.49 -0.85 2.13
N MET A 389 5.46 -1.36 1.36
CA MET A 389 6.79 -1.70 1.88
C MET A 389 7.48 -0.41 2.32
N GLY A 390 8.03 -0.37 3.54
CA GLY A 390 8.69 0.80 4.16
C GLY A 390 9.93 1.36 3.45
N ALA A 391 10.13 1.06 2.18
CA ALA A 391 11.21 1.57 1.33
C ALA A 391 10.64 2.31 0.11
N ARG A 392 10.03 3.48 0.33
CA ARG A 392 9.99 4.54 -0.67
C ARG A 392 10.89 5.69 -0.22
N LEU A 393 12.19 5.52 -0.50
CA LEU A 393 13.18 6.58 -0.54
C LEU A 393 12.76 7.59 -1.63
N ASN A 394 11.97 8.59 -1.24
CA ASN A 394 11.83 9.94 -1.82
C ASN A 394 10.58 10.70 -1.31
N ALA A 395 10.02 10.31 -0.16
CA ALA A 395 8.93 11.04 0.50
C ALA A 395 9.38 12.25 1.35
N SER A 396 10.66 12.64 1.32
CA SER A 396 11.20 13.68 2.21
C SER A 396 10.67 15.10 1.95
N GLN A 397 9.87 15.34 0.90
CA GLN A 397 9.42 16.70 0.53
C GLN A 397 7.91 16.90 0.33
N THR A 398 7.11 15.83 0.31
CA THR A 398 5.63 15.92 0.22
C THR A 398 5.03 14.82 1.05
N ALA A 399 4.01 15.13 1.86
CA ALA A 399 3.31 14.14 2.67
C ALA A 399 2.85 12.98 1.75
N SER A 400 3.46 11.81 1.91
CA SER A 400 3.06 10.59 1.22
C SER A 400 2.11 9.82 2.14
N LEU A 401 0.96 9.43 1.60
CA LEU A 401 0.08 8.47 2.26
C LEU A 401 0.80 7.15 2.43
N ALA A 402 0.77 6.59 3.64
CA ALA A 402 1.27 5.26 3.94
C ALA A 402 0.17 4.19 3.80
N SER A 403 -1.11 4.59 3.85
CA SER A 403 -2.26 3.67 3.96
C SER A 403 -3.27 3.80 2.83
N SER A 404 -3.83 2.66 2.41
CA SER A 404 -5.00 2.56 1.53
C SER A 404 -6.24 2.25 2.37
N ILE A 405 -7.40 2.86 2.09
CA ILE A 405 -8.65 2.46 2.75
C ILE A 405 -9.33 1.37 1.94
N TYR A 406 -9.75 0.33 2.65
CA TYR A 406 -10.62 -0.72 2.14
C TYR A 406 -12.04 -0.44 2.60
N ILE A 407 -12.85 0.05 1.67
CA ILE A 407 -14.26 0.37 1.87
C ILE A 407 -15.08 -0.88 1.63
N VAL A 408 -15.81 -1.32 2.64
CA VAL A 408 -16.75 -2.45 2.56
C VAL A 408 -18.16 -1.90 2.42
N ALA A 409 -18.80 -2.18 1.29
CA ALA A 409 -20.18 -1.81 1.04
C ALA A 409 -21.03 -3.03 0.64
N ARG A 410 -22.34 -2.90 0.76
CA ARG A 410 -23.30 -3.97 0.47
C ARG A 410 -24.49 -3.45 -0.32
N LYS A 411 -25.12 -4.35 -1.07
CA LYS A 411 -26.44 -4.13 -1.66
C LYS A 411 -27.52 -4.41 -0.61
N MET A 412 -28.04 -3.36 0.01
CA MET A 412 -29.03 -3.44 1.09
C MET A 412 -30.05 -2.29 0.94
N GLU A 413 -31.23 -2.44 1.55
CA GLU A 413 -32.19 -1.35 1.62
C GLU A 413 -31.68 -0.24 2.53
N ARG A 414 -31.71 1.00 2.02
CA ARG A 414 -31.33 2.18 2.79
C ARG A 414 -32.45 2.56 3.74
N GLN A 415 -32.05 3.15 4.87
CA GLN A 415 -32.99 3.86 5.73
C GLN A 415 -33.57 5.06 4.98
N PRO A 416 -34.82 5.47 5.29
CA PRO A 416 -35.42 6.66 4.71
C PRO A 416 -34.60 7.91 5.05
N THR A 417 -35.02 9.06 4.53
CA THR A 417 -34.27 10.31 4.68
C THR A 417 -33.97 10.63 6.15
N GLY A 418 -32.68 10.84 6.46
CA GLY A 418 -32.22 11.25 7.79
C GLY A 418 -32.08 12.76 7.91
N PHE A 419 -32.37 13.31 9.10
CA PHE A 419 -32.13 14.74 9.37
C PHE A 419 -30.69 14.97 9.80
N TYR A 420 -30.03 15.97 9.22
CA TYR A 420 -28.61 16.21 9.41
C TYR A 420 -28.19 16.37 10.88
N ASN A 421 -29.00 17.03 11.72
CA ASN A 421 -28.68 17.19 13.13
C ASN A 421 -28.71 15.85 13.90
N GLU A 422 -29.65 14.96 13.59
CA GLU A 422 -29.73 13.63 14.21
C GLU A 422 -28.56 12.76 13.76
N VAL A 423 -28.29 12.76 12.45
CA VAL A 423 -27.15 12.05 11.84
C VAL A 423 -25.83 12.56 12.41
N LYS A 424 -25.70 13.87 12.65
CA LYS A 424 -24.53 14.49 13.25
C LYS A 424 -24.29 14.04 14.69
N GLU A 425 -25.34 13.91 15.49
CA GLU A 425 -25.21 13.39 16.86
C GLU A 425 -24.96 11.87 16.91
N GLU A 426 -25.49 11.10 15.95
CA GLU A 426 -25.08 9.69 15.75
C GLU A 426 -23.60 9.61 15.36
N LEU A 427 -23.17 10.44 14.41
CA LEU A 427 -21.81 10.52 13.90
C LEU A 427 -20.81 10.83 15.01
N LYS A 428 -21.06 11.85 15.83
CA LYS A 428 -20.21 12.20 16.98
C LYS A 428 -20.04 11.03 17.95
N ARG A 429 -21.15 10.37 18.34
CA ARG A 429 -21.11 9.21 19.24
C ARG A 429 -20.36 8.03 18.63
N HIS A 430 -20.53 7.78 17.34
CA HIS A 430 -19.83 6.71 16.64
C HIS A 430 -18.33 7.00 16.53
N LEU A 431 -17.96 8.19 16.07
CA LEU A 431 -16.57 8.61 15.89
C LEU A 431 -15.82 8.63 17.21
N ASN A 432 -16.37 9.19 18.29
CA ASN A 432 -15.67 9.23 19.58
C ASN A 432 -15.19 7.84 20.06
N ARG A 433 -15.99 6.78 19.82
CA ARG A 433 -15.58 5.40 20.14
C ARG A 433 -14.52 4.86 19.19
N LYS A 434 -14.68 5.08 17.88
CA LYS A 434 -13.73 4.62 16.85
C LYS A 434 -12.38 5.32 16.97
N LEU A 435 -12.38 6.65 17.13
CA LEU A 435 -11.19 7.48 17.29
C LEU A 435 -10.38 7.07 18.53
N GLN A 436 -11.05 6.71 19.62
CA GLN A 436 -10.36 6.19 20.80
C GLN A 436 -9.62 4.89 20.53
N ARG A 437 -10.30 3.93 19.90
CA ARG A 437 -9.67 2.67 19.50
C ARG A 437 -8.49 2.89 18.54
N LEU A 438 -8.65 3.75 17.53
CA LEU A 438 -7.60 4.08 16.57
C LEU A 438 -6.37 4.68 17.28
N TRP A 439 -6.60 5.55 18.27
CA TRP A 439 -5.55 6.15 19.07
C TRP A 439 -4.80 5.12 19.92
N GLU A 440 -5.53 4.21 20.59
CA GLU A 440 -4.97 3.12 21.39
C GLU A 440 -4.19 2.10 20.53
N GLU A 441 -4.62 1.89 19.29
CA GLU A 441 -3.91 1.06 18.29
C GLU A 441 -2.67 1.78 17.70
N GLY A 442 -2.40 3.03 18.09
CA GLY A 442 -1.24 3.81 17.65
C GLY A 442 -1.38 4.41 16.24
N ILE A 443 -2.59 4.46 15.69
CA ILE A 443 -2.84 5.10 14.40
C ILE A 443 -2.81 6.62 14.59
N GLY A 444 -1.91 7.29 13.88
CA GLY A 444 -1.68 8.74 14.00
C GLY A 444 -1.56 9.46 12.67
N GLY A 445 -1.43 10.79 12.74
CA GLY A 445 -1.23 11.66 11.58
C GLY A 445 -2.37 11.59 10.56
N ALA A 446 -2.01 11.61 9.27
CA ALA A 446 -2.99 11.61 8.17
C ALA A 446 -3.89 10.36 8.17
N ASP A 447 -3.34 9.21 8.56
CA ASP A 447 -4.06 7.93 8.58
C ASP A 447 -5.19 7.93 9.61
N PHE A 448 -5.05 8.68 10.71
CA PHE A 448 -6.12 8.86 11.70
C PHE A 448 -7.34 9.57 11.13
N PHE A 449 -7.14 10.65 10.38
CA PHE A 449 -8.22 11.38 9.73
C PHE A 449 -8.91 10.55 8.64
N ILE A 450 -8.12 9.81 7.87
CA ILE A 450 -8.59 8.91 6.82
C ILE A 450 -9.45 7.79 7.41
N ALA A 451 -9.01 7.18 8.51
CA ALA A 451 -9.79 6.19 9.25
C ALA A 451 -11.08 6.78 9.85
N ALA A 452 -11.03 8.03 10.31
CA ALA A 452 -12.20 8.76 10.80
C ALA A 452 -13.23 9.00 9.67
N ILE A 453 -12.77 9.43 8.49
CA ILE A 453 -13.61 9.58 7.29
C ILE A 453 -14.27 8.24 6.95
N GLY A 454 -13.49 7.17 6.87
CA GLY A 454 -14.01 5.82 6.64
C GLY A 454 -15.13 5.45 7.62
N SER A 455 -14.90 5.65 8.92
CA SER A 455 -15.87 5.36 9.98
C SER A 455 -17.11 6.26 9.90
N ALA A 456 -16.95 7.51 9.47
CA ALA A 456 -18.06 8.44 9.33
C ALA A 456 -19.04 8.03 8.22
N ILE A 457 -18.51 7.49 7.12
CA ILE A 457 -19.34 7.05 6.01
C ILE A 457 -20.18 5.82 6.40
N GLU A 458 -19.75 5.00 7.36
CA GLU A 458 -20.58 3.91 7.94
C GLU A 458 -21.89 4.43 8.54
N VAL A 459 -21.90 5.66 9.07
CA VAL A 459 -23.11 6.29 9.63
C VAL A 459 -23.91 6.96 8.52
N PHE A 460 -23.25 7.78 7.70
CA PHE A 460 -23.92 8.58 6.69
C PHE A 460 -24.50 7.73 5.54
N GLY A 461 -23.79 6.67 5.14
CA GLY A 461 -24.17 5.80 4.04
C GLY A 461 -25.37 4.88 4.30
N LYS A 462 -25.93 4.88 5.52
CA LYS A 462 -27.15 4.12 5.86
C LYS A 462 -28.42 4.73 5.29
N TYR A 463 -28.43 6.06 5.12
CA TYR A 463 -29.61 6.82 4.74
C TYR A 463 -29.66 6.99 3.22
N GLU A 464 -30.86 6.98 2.64
CA GLU A 464 -31.06 7.27 1.21
C GLU A 464 -30.52 8.65 0.86
N ARG A 465 -30.91 9.64 1.68
CA ARG A 465 -30.46 11.02 1.65
C ARG A 465 -30.37 11.55 3.07
N VAL A 466 -29.51 12.54 3.29
CA VAL A 466 -29.46 13.32 4.52
C VAL A 466 -29.82 14.76 4.17
N MET A 467 -30.79 15.35 4.89
CA MET A 467 -31.27 16.70 4.63
C MET A 467 -31.08 17.61 5.85
N ASP A 468 -30.80 18.89 5.61
CA ASP A 468 -30.92 19.92 6.65
C ASP A 468 -32.38 20.42 6.78
N PHE A 469 -32.63 21.28 7.79
CA PHE A 469 -33.98 21.81 8.05
C PHE A 469 -34.51 22.74 6.96
N GLU A 470 -33.63 23.20 6.07
CA GLU A 470 -33.98 23.99 4.89
C GLU A 470 -34.38 23.11 3.70
N GLY A 471 -34.24 21.78 3.83
CA GLY A 471 -34.53 20.82 2.77
C GLY A 471 -33.38 20.59 1.80
N ASN A 472 -32.19 21.13 2.07
CA ASN A 472 -31.02 20.92 1.23
C ASN A 472 -30.39 19.55 1.50
N VAL A 473 -29.94 18.87 0.45
CA VAL A 473 -29.20 17.61 0.58
C VAL A 473 -27.80 17.89 1.08
N VAL A 474 -27.43 17.26 2.17
CA VAL A 474 -26.07 17.28 2.69
C VAL A 474 -25.24 16.30 1.88
N ARG A 475 -24.14 16.79 1.29
CA ARG A 475 -23.21 16.01 0.47
C ARG A 475 -21.91 15.74 1.23
N ALA A 476 -20.97 15.07 0.57
CA ALA A 476 -19.71 14.65 1.19
C ALA A 476 -18.88 15.82 1.74
N ASP A 477 -18.95 17.01 1.14
CA ASP A 477 -18.24 18.21 1.57
C ASP A 477 -18.55 18.59 3.04
N ARG A 478 -19.83 18.80 3.37
CA ARG A 478 -20.25 19.14 4.74
C ARG A 478 -19.99 18.00 5.73
N LEU A 479 -20.12 16.75 5.29
CA LEU A 479 -19.80 15.58 6.13
C LEU A 479 -18.32 15.58 6.47
N LEU A 480 -17.44 15.70 5.47
CA LEU A 480 -16.00 15.66 5.64
C LEU A 480 -15.51 16.79 6.56
N ASP A 481 -16.06 17.99 6.43
CA ASP A 481 -15.72 19.11 7.31
C ASP A 481 -16.10 18.82 8.78
N GLU A 482 -17.28 18.21 9.02
CA GLU A 482 -17.72 17.83 10.36
C GLU A 482 -16.82 16.73 10.96
N VAL A 483 -16.48 15.71 10.16
CA VAL A 483 -15.59 14.61 10.57
C VAL A 483 -14.20 15.15 10.89
N GLN A 484 -13.67 16.01 10.04
CA GLN A 484 -12.36 16.61 10.23
C GLN A 484 -12.33 17.43 11.52
N ARG A 485 -13.37 18.23 11.80
CA ARG A 485 -13.48 18.94 13.08
C ARG A 485 -13.50 18.00 14.28
N ILE A 486 -14.33 16.95 14.25
CA ILE A 486 -14.44 15.98 15.37
C ILE A 486 -13.10 15.28 15.60
N ALA A 487 -12.45 14.80 14.53
CA ALA A 487 -11.17 14.12 14.60
C ALA A 487 -10.05 15.06 15.09
N THR A 488 -10.03 16.31 14.61
CA THR A 488 -9.10 17.35 15.07
C THR A 488 -9.29 17.62 16.57
N ASP A 489 -10.51 17.91 17.00
CA ASP A 489 -10.80 18.20 18.42
C ASP A 489 -10.42 17.03 19.32
N TYR A 490 -10.67 15.80 18.87
CA TYR A 490 -10.24 14.60 19.58
C TYR A 490 -8.71 14.51 19.68
N ALA A 491 -7.99 14.66 18.57
CA ALA A 491 -6.53 14.60 18.55
C ALA A 491 -5.91 15.68 19.45
N VAL A 492 -6.40 16.91 19.40
CA VAL A 492 -5.93 18.01 20.28
C VAL A 492 -6.11 17.64 21.75
N ARG A 493 -7.26 17.09 22.14
CA ARG A 493 -7.53 16.69 23.53
C ARG A 493 -6.61 15.57 24.01
N GLN A 494 -6.26 14.64 23.14
CA GLN A 494 -5.31 13.56 23.46
C GLN A 494 -3.88 14.08 23.56
N ILE A 495 -3.43 14.87 22.58
CA ILE A 495 -2.07 15.42 22.53
C ILE A 495 -1.80 16.37 23.71
N LEU A 496 -2.78 17.22 24.05
CA LEU A 496 -2.61 18.24 25.09
C LEU A 496 -3.17 17.80 26.45
N HIS A 497 -3.65 16.57 26.57
CA HIS A 497 -4.28 15.99 27.76
C HIS A 497 -5.38 16.88 28.36
N ASN A 498 -6.62 16.78 27.87
CA ASN A 498 -7.93 17.32 28.35
C ASN A 498 -8.01 18.67 29.10
N GLY A 499 -7.16 18.97 30.09
CA GLY A 499 -7.19 20.17 30.92
C GLY A 499 -6.62 21.46 30.30
N PHE A 500 -5.83 21.38 29.22
CA PHE A 500 -5.06 22.54 28.72
C PHE A 500 -5.51 23.10 27.37
N VAL A 501 -6.55 22.52 26.74
CA VAL A 501 -7.01 22.91 25.39
C VAL A 501 -7.54 24.35 25.34
N GLY A 502 -8.07 24.85 26.46
CA GLY A 502 -8.57 26.23 26.58
C GLY A 502 -7.50 27.30 26.84
N GLU A 503 -6.26 26.90 27.16
CA GLU A 503 -5.17 27.82 27.49
C GLU A 503 -4.26 28.15 26.28
N ILE A 504 -4.42 27.44 25.17
CA ILE A 504 -3.62 27.64 23.96
C ILE A 504 -4.40 28.42 22.89
N SER A 505 -3.68 29.26 22.15
CA SER A 505 -4.25 29.99 21.01
C SER A 505 -4.58 29.06 19.84
N ASP A 506 -5.43 29.55 18.93
CA ASP A 506 -5.76 28.86 17.68
C ASP A 506 -4.51 28.61 16.83
N LEU A 507 -3.59 29.59 16.75
CA LEU A 507 -2.32 29.47 16.01
C LEU A 507 -1.43 28.37 16.60
N THR A 508 -1.35 28.27 17.92
CA THR A 508 -0.60 27.20 18.59
C THR A 508 -1.23 25.84 18.31
N ARG A 509 -2.56 25.75 18.39
CA ARG A 509 -3.31 24.53 18.06
C ARG A 509 -3.01 24.07 16.64
N PHE A 510 -3.04 25.00 15.67
CA PHE A 510 -2.74 24.72 14.28
C PHE A 510 -1.31 24.23 14.09
N TYR A 511 -0.32 24.81 14.77
CA TYR A 511 1.07 24.35 14.67
C TYR A 511 1.26 22.91 15.16
N VAL A 512 0.72 22.60 16.35
CA VAL A 512 0.79 21.25 16.94
C VAL A 512 0.14 20.22 16.01
N LEU A 513 -1.06 20.54 15.51
CA LEU A 513 -1.77 19.68 14.58
C LEU A 513 -1.06 19.53 13.25
N TRP A 514 -0.44 20.60 12.74
CA TRP A 514 0.36 20.52 11.53
C TRP A 514 1.52 19.55 11.69
N ARG A 515 2.26 19.65 12.81
CA ARG A 515 3.39 18.77 13.09
C ARG A 515 2.93 17.32 13.26
N TRP A 516 1.81 17.11 13.92
CA TRP A 516 1.22 15.78 14.05
C TRP A 516 0.74 15.17 12.73
N ASN A 517 0.12 15.97 11.85
CA ASN A 517 -0.51 15.46 10.63
C ASN A 517 0.47 15.36 9.45
N TYR A 518 1.32 16.38 9.29
CA TYR A 518 2.16 16.58 8.11
C TYR A 518 3.66 16.64 8.43
N GLY A 519 4.05 16.63 9.71
CA GLY A 519 5.43 16.81 10.13
C GLY A 519 6.01 18.12 9.60
N GLU A 520 7.12 18.03 8.87
CA GLU A 520 7.82 19.16 8.24
C GLU A 520 7.49 19.32 6.75
N ALA A 521 6.55 18.54 6.22
CA ALA A 521 6.16 18.59 4.81
C ALA A 521 5.37 19.86 4.47
N LYS A 522 5.41 20.25 3.18
CA LYS A 522 4.49 21.21 2.59
C LYS A 522 3.25 20.48 2.07
N VAL A 523 2.09 21.14 2.13
CA VAL A 523 0.80 20.59 1.68
C VAL A 523 0.09 21.60 0.78
N THR A 524 -0.92 21.15 0.05
CA THR A 524 -1.66 22.04 -0.87
C THR A 524 -2.43 23.11 -0.10
N PHE A 525 -2.73 24.24 -0.75
CA PHE A 525 -3.48 25.33 -0.12
C PHE A 525 -4.84 24.88 0.44
N ASP A 526 -5.56 24.03 -0.29
CA ASP A 526 -6.89 23.57 0.12
C ASP A 526 -6.82 22.70 1.39
N GLU A 527 -5.85 21.78 1.48
CA GLU A 527 -5.63 20.94 2.66
C GLU A 527 -5.23 21.78 3.88
N ALA A 528 -4.32 22.73 3.68
CA ALA A 528 -3.89 23.66 4.74
C ALA A 528 -5.07 24.52 5.23
N ARG A 529 -5.88 25.03 4.30
CA ARG A 529 -7.07 25.83 4.60
C ARG A 529 -8.07 25.05 5.44
N LYS A 530 -8.34 23.78 5.10
CA LYS A 530 -9.25 22.92 5.87
C LYS A 530 -8.77 22.70 7.31
N LEU A 531 -7.48 22.43 7.50
CA LEU A 531 -6.90 22.30 8.85
C LEU A 531 -6.94 23.62 9.63
N ALA A 532 -6.69 24.76 8.97
CA ALA A 532 -6.79 26.06 9.62
C ALA A 532 -8.23 26.40 10.01
N GLN A 533 -9.20 26.11 9.14
CA GLN A 533 -10.63 26.31 9.44
C GLN A 533 -11.08 25.45 10.62
N SER A 534 -10.60 24.21 10.76
CA SER A 534 -10.91 23.39 11.94
C SER A 534 -10.31 23.95 13.23
N CYS A 535 -9.26 24.77 13.13
CA CYS A 535 -8.69 25.53 14.24
C CYS A 535 -9.28 26.94 14.40
N GLY A 536 -10.24 27.37 13.58
CA GLY A 536 -10.81 28.72 13.62
C GLY A 536 -9.96 29.82 12.94
N ILE A 537 -8.94 29.45 12.16
CA ILE A 537 -7.99 30.39 11.55
C ILE A 537 -8.38 30.69 10.09
N ASP A 538 -8.39 31.96 9.73
CA ASP A 538 -8.40 32.40 8.32
C ASP A 538 -6.97 32.47 7.78
N LEU A 539 -6.56 31.41 7.09
CA LEU A 539 -5.19 31.22 6.59
C LEU A 539 -4.75 32.33 5.61
N SER A 540 -5.69 32.99 4.93
CA SER A 540 -5.42 34.11 4.01
C SER A 540 -4.94 35.38 4.72
N ARG A 541 -5.26 35.51 6.00
CA ARG A 541 -4.83 36.63 6.85
C ARG A 541 -3.52 36.34 7.56
N GLU A 542 -3.16 35.07 7.73
CA GLU A 542 -2.01 34.67 8.55
C GLU A 542 -0.75 34.30 7.75
N TRP A 543 -0.88 33.93 6.48
CA TRP A 543 0.28 33.59 5.66
C TRP A 543 1.19 34.80 5.37
N ASN A 544 2.48 34.55 5.21
CA ASN A 544 3.47 35.54 4.75
C ASN A 544 3.69 36.79 5.64
N LYS A 545 3.05 36.87 6.82
CA LYS A 545 3.49 37.77 7.91
C LYS A 545 4.87 37.34 8.45
N SER A 546 5.37 37.98 9.51
CA SER A 546 6.55 37.51 10.28
C SER A 546 6.32 36.17 11.00
N GLY A 547 5.12 35.59 10.91
CA GLY A 547 4.73 34.30 11.48
C GLY A 547 5.36 33.07 10.81
N PHE A 548 4.94 31.89 11.27
CA PHE A 548 5.47 30.60 10.82
C PHE A 548 4.76 30.01 9.58
N ILE A 549 3.70 30.64 9.06
CA ILE A 549 2.95 30.15 7.88
C ILE A 549 3.48 30.83 6.61
N ARG A 550 3.98 30.06 5.65
CA ARG A 550 4.46 30.55 4.35
C ARG A 550 3.68 29.96 3.20
N LYS A 551 3.32 30.81 2.23
CA LYS A 551 2.74 30.39 0.96
C LYS A 551 3.83 30.26 -0.11
N GLU A 552 3.97 29.07 -0.67
CA GLU A 552 4.89 28.74 -1.75
C GLU A 552 4.10 28.29 -2.99
N LYS A 553 3.74 29.25 -3.86
CA LYS A 553 2.85 29.00 -5.03
C LYS A 553 1.49 28.42 -4.60
N GLU A 554 1.24 27.14 -4.91
CA GLU A 554 0.02 26.39 -4.60
C GLU A 554 0.11 25.61 -3.27
N PHE A 555 1.27 25.66 -2.60
CA PHE A 555 1.53 24.96 -1.35
C PHE A 555 1.63 25.91 -0.16
N ILE A 556 1.33 25.39 1.03
CA ILE A 556 1.58 26.02 2.32
C ILE A 556 2.64 25.21 3.07
N ARG A 557 3.54 25.94 3.73
CA ARG A 557 4.57 25.39 4.60
C ARG A 557 4.53 26.03 5.97
N VAL A 558 4.62 25.21 7.01
CA VAL A 558 4.73 25.66 8.41
C VAL A 558 6.19 25.54 8.86
N LEU A 559 6.81 26.69 9.13
CA LEU A 559 8.23 26.82 9.43
C LEU A 559 8.55 26.36 10.86
N GLY A 560 9.55 25.47 11.00
CA GLY A 560 10.18 25.16 12.28
C GLY A 560 11.15 26.26 12.73
N PRO A 561 11.65 26.21 13.97
CA PRO A 561 12.57 27.20 14.53
C PRO A 561 13.82 27.40 13.65
N GLN A 562 14.37 26.32 13.10
CA GLN A 562 15.56 26.32 12.23
C GLN A 562 15.41 27.11 10.91
N MET A 563 14.17 27.42 10.51
CA MET A 563 13.88 28.20 9.30
C MET A 563 13.45 29.64 9.60
N ARG A 564 13.50 30.07 10.88
CA ARG A 564 13.09 31.40 11.31
C ARG A 564 14.26 32.22 11.83
N LYS A 565 14.16 33.54 11.74
CA LYS A 565 15.14 34.48 12.26
C LYS A 565 14.69 35.01 13.62
N LEU A 566 15.65 35.27 14.51
CA LEU A 566 15.37 35.84 15.84
C LEU A 566 14.67 37.20 15.75
N ASP A 567 15.02 38.03 14.77
CA ASP A 567 14.42 39.36 14.60
C ASP A 567 12.92 39.30 14.29
N ASP A 568 12.47 38.24 13.60
CA ASP A 568 11.05 38.04 13.28
C ASP A 568 10.21 37.66 14.52
N LEU A 569 10.85 37.34 15.65
CA LEU A 569 10.25 36.74 16.86
C LEU A 569 10.28 37.66 18.10
N LYS A 570 10.91 38.84 18.02
CA LYS A 570 11.23 39.67 19.20
C LYS A 570 10.02 40.21 19.96
N ASP A 571 8.91 40.47 19.25
CA ASP A 571 7.74 41.16 19.79
C ASP A 571 6.46 40.31 19.80
N SER A 572 6.56 39.01 19.47
CA SER A 572 5.40 38.14 19.49
C SER A 572 5.11 37.57 20.89
N GLY A 573 3.86 37.63 21.31
CA GLY A 573 3.34 36.97 22.51
C GLY A 573 2.73 35.59 22.24
N GLU A 574 2.68 35.18 20.97
CA GLU A 574 2.15 33.88 20.55
C GLU A 574 3.05 32.76 21.09
N LEU A 575 2.45 31.72 21.69
CA LEU A 575 3.19 30.69 22.42
C LEU A 575 4.21 30.00 21.53
N ILE A 576 3.84 29.65 20.29
CA ILE A 576 4.76 29.03 19.32
C ILE A 576 5.90 29.96 18.91
N ASP A 577 5.63 31.26 18.74
CA ASP A 577 6.69 32.22 18.42
C ASP A 577 7.68 32.33 19.58
N VAL A 578 7.18 32.40 20.82
CA VAL A 578 8.02 32.42 22.01
C VAL A 578 8.80 31.11 22.17
N LEU A 579 8.17 29.96 21.90
CA LEU A 579 8.84 28.66 21.92
C LEU A 579 9.98 28.63 20.90
N HIS A 580 9.74 29.02 19.65
CA HIS A 580 10.79 29.05 18.63
C HIS A 580 11.91 30.03 18.98
N HIS A 581 11.59 31.18 19.58
CA HIS A 581 12.57 32.16 20.03
C HIS A 581 13.46 31.55 21.13
N VAL A 582 12.86 30.91 22.12
CA VAL A 582 13.55 30.22 23.22
C VAL A 582 14.45 29.10 22.69
N LEU A 583 13.98 28.28 21.75
CA LEU A 583 14.77 27.20 21.14
C LEU A 583 15.98 27.73 20.36
N LEU A 584 15.82 28.83 19.63
CA LEU A 584 16.93 29.47 18.89
C LEU A 584 17.96 30.11 19.83
N LEU A 585 17.53 30.66 20.97
CA LEU A 585 18.43 31.17 22.00
C LEU A 585 19.14 30.04 22.74
N TRP A 586 18.44 28.93 22.99
CA TRP A 586 19.00 27.70 23.56
C TRP A 586 20.11 27.13 22.67
N GLU A 587 19.87 27.00 21.37
CA GLU A 587 20.88 26.54 20.39
C GLU A 587 22.13 27.42 20.40
N LYS A 588 21.96 28.74 20.58
CA LYS A 588 23.06 29.72 20.65
C LYS A 588 23.67 29.89 22.04
N SER A 589 23.26 29.09 23.03
CA SER A 589 23.69 29.18 24.43
C SER A 589 23.45 30.56 25.08
N LYS A 590 22.44 31.32 24.62
CA LYS A 590 22.07 32.66 25.13
C LYS A 590 21.05 32.57 26.27
N ARG A 591 21.50 32.03 27.41
CA ARG A 591 20.63 31.64 28.53
C ARG A 591 19.92 32.81 29.23
N GLU A 592 20.60 33.93 29.46
CA GLU A 592 20.01 35.10 30.13
C GLU A 592 18.89 35.75 29.30
N GLU A 593 19.10 35.92 27.99
CA GLU A 593 18.09 36.43 27.05
C GLU A 593 16.85 35.51 27.03
N MET A 594 17.07 34.18 27.05
CA MET A 594 16.01 33.18 27.07
C MET A 594 15.11 33.30 28.31
N ILE A 595 15.72 33.39 29.51
CA ILE A 595 14.99 33.56 30.77
C ILE A 595 14.19 34.88 30.78
N LYS A 596 14.78 35.96 30.24
CA LYS A 596 14.10 37.25 30.11
C LYS A 596 12.84 37.16 29.23
N ILE A 597 12.91 36.46 28.10
CA ILE A 597 11.77 36.26 27.18
C ILE A 597 10.68 35.40 27.83
N LEU A 598 11.06 34.33 28.53
CA LEU A 598 10.12 33.46 29.26
C LEU A 598 9.39 34.20 30.39
N ASN A 599 10.09 35.08 31.11
CA ASN A 599 9.51 35.92 32.15
C ASN A 599 8.59 37.01 31.56
N LYS A 600 9.04 37.71 30.50
CA LYS A 600 8.27 38.77 29.83
C LYS A 600 6.90 38.29 29.36
N ASN A 601 6.83 37.07 28.82
CA ASN A 601 5.59 36.49 28.29
C ASN A 601 4.85 35.57 29.26
N GLY A 602 5.35 35.40 30.50
CA GLY A 602 4.69 34.56 31.51
C GLY A 602 4.78 33.04 31.30
N TYR A 603 5.53 32.57 30.30
CA TYR A 603 5.63 31.15 29.97
C TYR A 603 6.66 30.37 30.81
N GLY A 604 7.55 31.04 31.54
CA GLY A 604 8.62 30.37 32.29
C GLY A 604 8.16 29.40 33.40
N GLY A 605 6.94 29.55 33.90
CA GLY A 605 6.30 28.62 34.84
C GLY A 605 5.04 27.94 34.29
N SER A 606 4.73 28.16 33.00
CA SER A 606 3.51 27.64 32.39
C SER A 606 3.67 26.16 32.06
N GLU A 607 2.89 25.29 32.71
CA GLU A 607 2.83 23.87 32.34
C GLU A 607 2.35 23.67 30.90
N ALA A 608 1.44 24.54 30.41
CA ALA A 608 0.95 24.48 29.03
C ALA A 608 2.09 24.68 28.01
N PHE A 609 3.00 25.61 28.27
CA PHE A 609 4.15 25.87 27.38
C PHE A 609 5.04 24.64 27.21
N TYR A 610 5.44 24.00 28.31
CA TYR A 610 6.30 22.81 28.26
C TYR A 610 5.58 21.59 27.70
N ARG A 611 4.27 21.45 27.93
CA ARG A 611 3.46 20.38 27.32
C ARG A 611 3.34 20.54 25.81
N VAL A 612 3.14 21.77 25.31
CA VAL A 612 3.13 22.02 23.86
C VAL A 612 4.48 21.66 23.24
N ALA A 613 5.59 22.03 23.89
CA ALA A 613 6.93 21.64 23.44
C ALA A 613 7.12 20.10 23.42
N GLN A 614 6.66 19.41 24.48
CA GLN A 614 6.70 17.95 24.57
C GLN A 614 5.88 17.29 23.44
N ALA A 615 4.64 17.74 23.26
CA ALA A 615 3.74 17.26 22.22
C ALA A 615 4.37 17.38 20.83
N ILE A 616 4.92 18.56 20.48
CA ILE A 616 5.57 18.76 19.19
C ILE A 616 6.76 17.81 19.03
N SER A 617 7.58 17.63 20.07
CA SER A 617 8.70 16.69 20.00
C SER A 617 8.24 15.26 19.73
N GLU A 618 7.22 14.78 20.42
CA GLU A 618 6.69 13.43 20.27
C GLU A 618 6.11 13.16 18.87
N THR A 619 5.64 14.20 18.19
CA THR A 619 5.11 14.08 16.82
C THR A 619 6.19 14.00 15.74
N LEU A 620 7.42 14.44 16.03
CA LEU A 620 8.48 14.55 15.05
C LEU A 620 9.38 13.30 15.03
N PRO A 621 9.97 12.94 13.88
CA PRO A 621 10.88 11.82 13.78
C PRO A 621 12.26 12.15 14.37
N VAL A 622 13.04 11.12 14.73
CA VAL A 622 14.31 11.23 15.46
C VAL A 622 15.36 12.07 14.72
N GLU A 623 15.33 12.05 13.39
CA GLU A 623 16.20 12.82 12.52
C GLU A 623 15.87 14.32 12.45
N SER A 624 14.67 14.73 12.86
CA SER A 624 14.23 16.12 12.76
C SER A 624 15.09 17.06 13.61
N LYS A 625 15.50 18.18 13.02
CA LYS A 625 16.28 19.22 13.73
C LYS A 625 15.43 19.89 14.81
N GLU A 626 14.15 20.14 14.52
CA GLU A 626 13.22 20.72 15.48
C GLU A 626 13.05 19.81 16.70
N LYS A 627 12.93 18.50 16.49
CA LYS A 627 12.88 17.52 17.58
C LYS A 627 14.11 17.59 18.47
N LYS A 628 15.31 17.57 17.89
CA LYS A 628 16.57 17.63 18.65
C LYS A 628 16.67 18.89 19.51
N LEU A 629 16.22 20.03 18.98
CA LEU A 629 16.15 21.29 19.73
C LEU A 629 15.17 21.20 20.90
N LEU A 630 13.97 20.67 20.65
CA LEU A 630 12.94 20.48 21.67
C LEU A 630 13.41 19.52 22.77
N ASP A 631 13.92 18.34 22.42
CA ASP A 631 14.41 17.34 23.37
C ASP A 631 15.55 17.89 24.24
N GLY A 632 16.48 18.64 23.62
CA GLY A 632 17.55 19.31 24.35
C GLY A 632 17.05 20.35 25.34
N PHE A 633 16.07 21.17 24.94
CA PHE A 633 15.44 22.17 25.81
C PHE A 633 14.62 21.52 26.94
N LEU A 634 13.85 20.49 26.62
CA LEU A 634 12.98 19.77 27.56
C LEU A 634 13.79 19.00 28.61
N ALA A 635 14.95 18.45 28.25
CA ALA A 635 15.87 17.84 29.21
C ALA A 635 16.35 18.85 30.29
N GLY A 636 16.43 20.14 29.93
CA GLY A 636 16.80 21.22 30.84
C GLY A 636 15.64 21.88 31.58
N ARG A 637 14.39 21.41 31.41
CA ARG A 637 13.18 22.16 31.81
C ARG A 637 13.12 22.53 33.30
N GLU A 638 13.49 21.62 34.21
CA GLU A 638 13.38 21.86 35.65
C GLU A 638 14.34 22.96 36.09
N ARG A 639 15.57 22.92 35.56
CA ARG A 639 16.58 23.95 35.80
C ARG A 639 16.15 25.31 35.24
N VAL A 640 15.51 25.33 34.06
CA VAL A 640 14.95 26.57 33.49
C VAL A 640 13.83 27.11 34.38
N LYS A 641 12.90 26.26 34.86
CA LYS A 641 11.82 26.67 35.77
C LYS A 641 12.36 27.24 37.09
N GLU A 642 13.41 26.65 37.65
CA GLU A 642 14.09 27.17 38.86
C GLU A 642 14.75 28.53 38.61
N GLU A 643 15.46 28.69 37.50
CA GLU A 643 16.13 29.96 37.14
C GLU A 643 15.12 31.07 36.85
N VAL A 644 13.98 30.76 36.24
CA VAL A 644 12.85 31.71 36.06
C VAL A 644 12.31 32.15 37.43
N LYS A 645 12.13 31.21 38.37
CA LYS A 645 11.68 31.52 39.74
C LYS A 645 12.69 32.41 40.49
N GLN A 646 13.98 32.15 40.33
CA GLN A 646 15.05 32.97 40.92
C GLN A 646 15.13 34.36 40.26
N GLY A 647 14.98 34.46 38.94
CA GLY A 647 14.96 35.73 38.21
C GLY A 647 13.78 36.64 38.59
N ARG A 648 12.67 36.08 39.09
CA ARG A 648 11.54 36.84 39.68
C ARG A 648 11.84 37.44 41.06
N LEU A 649 12.82 36.91 41.79
CA LEU A 649 13.22 37.40 43.11
C LEU A 649 14.21 38.58 43.05
N PHE A 650 14.80 38.85 41.88
CA PHE A 650 15.81 39.90 41.66
C PHE A 650 15.40 40.95 40.60
N GLY A 651 14.16 40.89 40.09
CA GLY A 651 13.64 41.74 39.01
C GLY A 651 12.70 42.83 39.49
#